data_AF-A0A7V0Z4B6-F1
#
_entry.id   AF-A0A7V0Z4B6-F1
#
_cell.length_a   1.000
_cell.length_b   1.000
_cell.length_c   1.000
_cell.angle_alpha   90.00
_cell.angle_beta   90.00
_cell.angle_gamma   90.00
#
_symmetry.space_group_name_H-M   'P 1'
#
loop_
_entity.id
_entity.type
_entity.pdbx_description
1 polymer ?
#
loop_
_entity_poly.entity_id
_entity_poly.type
_entity_poly.pdbx_seq_one_letter_code
_entity_poly.pdbx_strand_id
1 'polypeptide(L)'
;MKIIYYLKQKLHSGWVIANHILVSFHVAFISSVLCIPKGLQGKEVLGFVFTSVDTIISAIFWYISFHTGIAIHEMGHYLRAVKLNALNENILPDAQKKYKSTGFAKLFWYVGMFIKIPYGKFTGVKKEGLTYYPEAPFNLSVAAAGPEISGNMALVMLPIAVILLTLGLIGEHTILTYIGRLCLGIGTVGLLDFLLADPGKYREFKERESRAKQKAEKIEISKESWLYKVKQVKEMMMLKRIQEILLPDGEKLRAPWQYRNCGMGGRHTEKEYPESNISMQEMMFVPLCAKNYEEAQMITVALQTRLKEIIEKSEGARVMGIGLEGGLAPYITKDPKDIVPEQRMWRMAVQAIRDIGYKPGEDIALAFDPAVSELSNAYREEFNQPDAVGMYYFWRGEEKVVMSRDQLVELYKKTVQEIPLVMLEDGFAEDDYEGWRLVMKELGDKLFIVGDDIVTTKDSTIEKCADDGLMNVSLIKANQIGTLSETLIAMLVALGKGMDLLVSHRSKSPNDDMEAQIALAANTMGIKAGGGANTERLFKYGSITKIMKELESARGKKFERKEYTDIRDFLNNLVITDIIAYEEPTNAGIPSVGVNIYAGIPGSEEYKKILKMTGSTPLGTSAGTGEAIHLVDSIIEKSPLVDKYSELFTPQPDKTFKFKKGIKESDIIDKNDPELTALWQKVQRYEGKGCLNAVNNIVTIIAPQFIGKKVSEFRSISMIDKILLNLEKETAIARGKLAKSAPQEEIIEVMQRKGNLGMNAILSVSLAMGRMISHIQGKELWQLLREEMKQLMAKVIVANGGWEIIKDIVPKEKVSVIQSAKENLATVLQKELTFDILVKCLQNVEKKLKKENKKLYQALREQAQIY
;
A
#
# COMPACT_ATOMS: atom_id res chain seq x y z
N MET A 1 6.17 29.17 -15.96
CA MET A 1 5.68 27.90 -16.55
C MET A 1 4.29 27.49 -16.04
N LYS A 2 4.06 27.30 -14.73
CA LYS A 2 2.72 26.96 -14.18
C LYS A 2 1.62 27.97 -14.51
N ILE A 3 1.92 29.28 -14.46
CA ILE A 3 0.98 30.34 -14.85
C ILE A 3 0.65 30.29 -16.35
N ILE A 4 1.65 30.04 -17.20
CA ILE A 4 1.47 29.90 -18.66
C ILE A 4 0.66 28.64 -18.99
N TYR A 5 0.89 27.54 -18.27
CA TYR A 5 0.10 26.32 -18.40
C TYR A 5 -1.34 26.53 -17.94
N TYR A 6 -1.56 27.20 -16.81
CA TYR A 6 -2.88 27.57 -16.29
C TYR A 6 -3.63 28.53 -17.23
N LEU A 7 -2.95 29.56 -17.77
CA LEU A 7 -3.50 30.47 -18.76
C LEU A 7 -3.82 29.74 -20.08
N LYS A 8 -2.96 28.83 -20.56
CA LYS A 8 -3.26 27.96 -21.71
C LYS A 8 -4.47 27.08 -21.45
N GLN A 9 -4.59 26.49 -20.26
CA GLN A 9 -5.72 25.62 -19.90
C GLN A 9 -7.03 26.40 -19.84
N LYS A 10 -7.03 27.62 -19.28
CA LYS A 10 -8.19 28.54 -19.28
C LYS A 10 -8.53 29.09 -20.66
N LEU A 11 -7.53 29.37 -21.50
CA LEU A 11 -7.74 29.75 -22.90
C LEU A 11 -8.37 28.60 -23.70
N HIS A 12 -7.91 27.36 -23.50
CA HIS A 12 -8.46 26.18 -24.17
C HIS A 12 -9.90 25.84 -23.74
N SER A 13 -10.26 25.99 -22.46
CA SER A 13 -11.60 25.65 -21.97
C SER A 13 -12.68 26.64 -22.41
N GLY A 14 -12.34 27.92 -22.61
CA GLY A 14 -13.26 28.92 -23.17
C GLY A 14 -13.51 28.78 -24.67
N TRP A 15 -12.62 28.09 -25.40
CA TRP A 15 -12.71 27.92 -26.86
C TRP A 15 -13.87 27.03 -27.31
N VAL A 16 -14.24 26.02 -26.52
CA VAL A 16 -15.30 25.07 -26.89
C VAL A 16 -16.63 25.79 -27.05
N ILE A 17 -17.08 26.49 -26.00
CA ILE A 17 -18.35 27.24 -26.05
C ILE A 17 -18.27 28.46 -26.97
N ALA A 18 -17.12 29.14 -27.03
CA ALA A 18 -16.91 30.19 -28.03
C ALA A 18 -17.05 29.65 -29.46
N ASN A 19 -16.58 28.42 -29.73
CA ASN A 19 -16.77 27.73 -31.00
C ASN A 19 -18.24 27.35 -31.20
N HIS A 20 -18.95 26.81 -30.20
CA HIS A 20 -20.40 26.56 -30.32
C HIS A 20 -21.15 27.84 -30.72
N ILE A 21 -20.86 28.98 -30.09
CA ILE A 21 -21.48 30.27 -30.41
C ILE A 21 -21.10 30.74 -31.82
N LEU A 22 -19.80 30.76 -32.12
CA LEU A 22 -19.24 31.28 -33.37
C LEU A 22 -19.66 30.43 -34.57
N VAL A 23 -19.53 29.11 -34.48
CA VAL A 23 -19.90 28.16 -35.54
C VAL A 23 -21.41 28.19 -35.78
N SER A 24 -22.22 28.15 -34.72
CA SER A 24 -23.67 28.22 -34.87
C SER A 24 -24.05 29.51 -35.61
N PHE A 25 -23.38 30.62 -35.30
CA PHE A 25 -23.65 31.91 -35.92
C PHE A 25 -23.26 31.90 -37.41
N HIS A 26 -22.06 31.42 -37.73
CA HIS A 26 -21.58 31.34 -39.11
C HIS A 26 -22.40 30.36 -39.94
N VAL A 27 -22.81 29.20 -39.40
CA VAL A 27 -23.64 28.25 -40.14
C VAL A 27 -25.07 28.77 -40.34
N ALA A 28 -25.66 29.44 -39.34
CA ALA A 28 -26.94 30.10 -39.51
C ALA A 28 -26.89 31.19 -40.59
N PHE A 29 -25.80 31.97 -40.61
CA PHE A 29 -25.57 33.04 -41.59
C PHE A 29 -25.23 32.51 -43.00
N ILE A 30 -24.31 31.57 -43.14
CA ILE A 30 -23.93 30.98 -44.43
C ILE A 30 -25.10 30.18 -45.02
N SER A 31 -25.87 29.49 -44.18
CA SER A 31 -27.04 28.74 -44.66
C SER A 31 -28.20 29.63 -45.10
N SER A 32 -28.29 30.89 -44.63
CA SER A 32 -29.33 31.83 -45.09
C SER A 32 -29.12 32.26 -46.54
N VAL A 33 -27.88 32.17 -47.04
CA VAL A 33 -27.53 32.37 -48.46
C VAL A 33 -28.27 31.37 -49.36
N LEU A 34 -28.60 30.17 -48.86
CA LEU A 34 -29.37 29.16 -49.60
C LEU A 34 -30.86 29.51 -49.79
N CYS A 35 -31.33 30.57 -49.13
CA CYS A 35 -32.71 31.03 -49.22
C CYS A 35 -32.85 32.37 -49.96
N ILE A 36 -31.77 32.91 -50.55
CA ILE A 36 -31.83 34.15 -51.31
C ILE A 36 -32.76 33.96 -52.53
N PRO A 37 -33.84 34.75 -52.67
CA PRO A 37 -34.70 34.72 -53.83
C PRO A 37 -33.94 34.95 -55.14
N LYS A 38 -34.30 34.20 -56.19
CA LYS A 38 -33.78 34.39 -57.55
C LYS A 38 -34.10 35.83 -58.01
N GLY A 39 -33.07 36.65 -58.23
CA GLY A 39 -33.21 38.00 -58.79
C GLY A 39 -32.66 39.16 -57.95
N LEU A 40 -32.29 38.96 -56.68
CA LEU A 40 -31.70 40.00 -55.84
C LEU A 40 -30.22 40.24 -56.20
N GLN A 41 -29.78 41.50 -56.30
CA GLN A 41 -28.38 41.86 -56.59
C GLN A 41 -27.87 43.03 -55.72
N GLY A 42 -26.55 43.08 -55.50
CA GLY A 42 -25.88 44.20 -54.83
C GLY A 42 -26.38 44.48 -53.41
N LYS A 43 -26.82 45.72 -53.13
CA LYS A 43 -27.27 46.15 -51.79
C LYS A 43 -28.57 45.48 -51.33
N GLU A 44 -29.37 44.96 -52.25
CA GLU A 44 -30.64 44.29 -51.94
C GLU A 44 -30.43 42.92 -51.27
N VAL A 45 -29.35 42.24 -51.63
CA VAL A 45 -28.92 40.99 -50.96
C VAL A 45 -28.54 41.26 -49.51
N LEU A 46 -27.82 42.36 -49.25
CA LEU A 46 -27.49 42.81 -47.90
C LEU A 46 -28.75 43.17 -47.10
N GLY A 47 -29.71 43.87 -47.73
CA GLY A 47 -31.02 44.12 -47.12
C GLY A 47 -31.72 42.81 -46.74
N PHE A 48 -31.83 41.85 -47.65
CA PHE A 48 -32.44 40.55 -47.38
C PHE A 48 -31.74 39.80 -46.24
N VAL A 49 -30.40 39.78 -46.21
CA VAL A 49 -29.63 39.05 -45.18
C VAL A 49 -29.79 39.65 -43.78
N PHE A 50 -30.03 40.96 -43.66
CA PHE A 50 -30.07 41.64 -42.35
C PHE A 50 -31.46 42.07 -41.88
N THR A 51 -32.44 42.31 -42.77
CA THR A 51 -33.75 42.83 -42.38
C THR A 51 -34.94 41.94 -42.76
N SER A 52 -34.70 40.78 -43.37
CA SER A 52 -35.79 39.85 -43.72
C SER A 52 -36.27 38.98 -42.55
N VAL A 53 -37.40 38.31 -42.76
CA VAL A 53 -37.89 37.26 -41.85
C VAL A 53 -36.88 36.10 -41.74
N ASP A 54 -36.06 35.87 -42.78
CA ASP A 54 -34.99 34.87 -42.73
C ASP A 54 -33.90 35.22 -41.72
N THR A 55 -33.69 36.50 -41.39
CA THR A 55 -32.80 36.90 -40.30
C THR A 55 -33.28 36.37 -38.96
N ILE A 56 -34.59 36.45 -38.69
CA ILE A 56 -35.22 35.95 -37.47
C ILE A 56 -35.13 34.42 -37.43
N ILE A 57 -35.43 33.75 -38.54
CA ILE A 57 -35.31 32.28 -38.65
C ILE A 57 -33.86 31.84 -38.43
N SER A 58 -32.89 32.55 -38.99
CA SER A 58 -31.46 32.25 -38.81
C SER A 58 -31.00 32.49 -37.37
N ALA A 59 -31.50 33.54 -36.70
CA ALA A 59 -31.25 33.76 -35.28
C ALA A 59 -31.86 32.65 -34.38
N ILE A 60 -33.06 32.16 -34.73
CA ILE A 60 -33.68 31.02 -34.05
C ILE A 60 -32.84 29.75 -34.28
N PHE A 61 -32.39 29.48 -35.50
CA PHE A 61 -31.57 28.31 -35.81
C PHE A 61 -30.19 28.38 -35.16
N TRP A 62 -29.58 29.56 -35.11
CA TRP A 62 -28.36 29.82 -34.35
C TRP A 62 -28.54 29.41 -32.90
N TYR A 63 -29.59 29.94 -32.27
CA TYR A 63 -29.88 29.66 -30.87
C TYR A 63 -30.17 28.18 -30.62
N ILE A 64 -30.99 27.54 -31.45
CA ILE A 64 -31.30 26.10 -31.32
C ILE A 64 -30.03 25.27 -31.49
N SER A 65 -29.20 25.56 -32.50
CA SER A 65 -27.95 24.82 -32.76
C SER A 65 -26.95 24.97 -31.61
N PHE A 66 -26.81 26.19 -31.09
CA PHE A 66 -25.98 26.50 -29.93
C PHE A 66 -26.47 25.77 -28.68
N HIS A 67 -27.76 25.92 -28.35
CA HIS A 67 -28.37 25.28 -27.19
C HIS A 67 -28.26 23.76 -27.26
N THR A 68 -28.58 23.19 -28.41
CA THR A 68 -28.50 21.74 -28.67
C THR A 68 -27.07 21.23 -28.53
N GLY A 69 -26.08 21.96 -29.07
CA GLY A 69 -24.67 21.60 -28.95
C GLY A 69 -24.19 21.53 -27.51
N ILE A 70 -24.46 22.57 -26.70
CA ILE A 70 -24.10 22.55 -25.27
C ILE A 70 -24.88 21.46 -24.53
N ALA A 71 -26.19 21.39 -24.74
CA ALA A 71 -27.05 20.43 -24.05
C ALA A 71 -26.56 19.00 -24.27
N ILE A 72 -26.35 18.62 -25.53
CA ILE A 72 -25.98 17.25 -25.90
C ILE A 72 -24.55 16.89 -25.43
N HIS A 73 -23.60 17.80 -25.55
CA HIS A 73 -22.23 17.60 -25.06
C HIS A 73 -22.21 17.33 -23.54
N GLU A 74 -22.82 18.24 -22.78
CA GLU A 74 -22.83 18.19 -21.31
C GLU A 74 -23.73 17.07 -20.76
N MET A 75 -24.83 16.76 -21.44
CA MET A 75 -25.62 15.57 -21.17
C MET A 75 -24.75 14.32 -21.30
N GLY A 76 -23.84 14.28 -22.27
CA GLY A 76 -22.92 13.16 -22.45
C GLY A 76 -21.99 12.95 -21.26
N HIS A 77 -21.35 14.01 -20.78
CA HIS A 77 -20.56 13.97 -19.55
C HIS A 77 -21.38 13.52 -18.34
N TYR A 78 -22.56 14.12 -18.14
CA TYR A 78 -23.41 13.83 -16.99
C TYR A 78 -23.92 12.38 -17.00
N LEU A 79 -24.49 11.91 -18.11
CA LEU A 79 -25.02 10.54 -18.21
C LEU A 79 -23.92 9.49 -18.07
N ARG A 80 -22.73 9.77 -18.59
CA ARG A 80 -21.57 8.90 -18.38
C ARG A 80 -21.18 8.90 -16.90
N ALA A 81 -21.16 10.04 -16.22
CA ALA A 81 -20.87 10.12 -14.80
C ALA A 81 -21.90 9.37 -13.94
N VAL A 82 -23.20 9.45 -14.28
CA VAL A 82 -24.26 8.67 -13.60
C VAL A 82 -24.02 7.17 -13.78
N LYS A 83 -23.74 6.73 -15.01
CA LYS A 83 -23.50 5.32 -15.33
C LYS A 83 -22.28 4.75 -14.58
N LEU A 84 -21.25 5.57 -14.40
CA LEU A 84 -20.00 5.20 -13.73
C LEU A 84 -20.00 5.48 -12.22
N ASN A 85 -21.14 5.83 -11.63
CA ASN A 85 -21.25 6.25 -10.23
C ASN A 85 -20.32 7.42 -9.85
N ALA A 86 -19.83 8.19 -10.82
CA ALA A 86 -18.81 9.21 -10.61
C ALA A 86 -19.37 10.54 -10.10
N LEU A 87 -20.70 10.71 -10.04
CA LEU A 87 -21.29 11.93 -9.47
C LEU A 87 -21.07 12.04 -7.95
N ASN A 88 -21.11 13.28 -7.46
CA ASN A 88 -21.16 13.59 -6.05
C ASN A 88 -22.30 12.84 -5.33
N GLU A 89 -22.02 12.40 -4.12
CA GLU A 89 -22.85 11.48 -3.33
C GLU A 89 -24.21 12.03 -2.95
N ASN A 90 -24.32 13.35 -2.80
CA ASN A 90 -25.60 13.99 -2.52
C ASN A 90 -26.59 13.92 -3.69
N ILE A 91 -26.09 13.68 -4.91
CA ILE A 91 -26.86 13.76 -6.16
C ILE A 91 -27.00 12.37 -6.80
N LEU A 92 -25.98 11.53 -6.63
CA LEU A 92 -25.88 10.22 -7.25
C LEU A 92 -27.11 9.32 -7.02
N PRO A 93 -27.68 9.19 -5.81
CA PRO A 93 -28.84 8.31 -5.57
C PRO A 93 -30.07 8.68 -6.39
N ASP A 94 -30.44 9.97 -6.43
CA ASP A 94 -31.59 10.45 -7.21
C ASP A 94 -31.32 10.33 -8.72
N ALA A 95 -30.10 10.65 -9.15
CA ALA A 95 -29.70 10.53 -10.55
C ALA A 95 -29.71 9.07 -11.03
N GLN A 96 -29.22 8.12 -10.22
CA GLN A 96 -29.28 6.68 -10.52
C GLN A 96 -30.71 6.17 -10.58
N LYS A 97 -31.58 6.59 -9.65
CA LYS A 97 -33.01 6.24 -9.65
C LYS A 97 -33.67 6.68 -10.96
N LYS A 98 -33.42 7.91 -11.39
CA LYS A 98 -33.94 8.44 -12.66
C LYS A 98 -33.31 7.77 -13.88
N TYR A 99 -32.03 7.42 -13.83
CA TYR A 99 -31.34 6.69 -14.90
C TYR A 99 -31.89 5.27 -15.12
N LYS A 100 -32.18 4.55 -14.02
CA LYS A 100 -32.77 3.21 -14.03
C LYS A 100 -34.29 3.21 -14.34
N SER A 101 -34.96 4.36 -14.24
CA SER A 101 -36.38 4.48 -14.61
C SER A 101 -36.62 4.21 -16.09
N THR A 102 -37.86 3.87 -16.46
CA THR A 102 -38.27 3.58 -17.84
C THR A 102 -39.46 4.46 -18.26
N GLY A 103 -39.74 4.52 -19.56
CA GLY A 103 -40.89 5.26 -20.11
C GLY A 103 -40.83 6.78 -19.93
N PHE A 104 -41.98 7.40 -19.64
CA PHE A 104 -42.13 8.86 -19.57
C PHE A 104 -41.26 9.53 -18.49
N ALA A 105 -41.00 8.86 -17.37
CA ALA A 105 -40.16 9.41 -16.30
C ALA A 105 -38.73 9.67 -16.78
N LYS A 106 -38.14 8.73 -17.53
CA LYS A 106 -36.82 8.86 -18.13
C LYS A 106 -36.81 9.94 -19.22
N LEU A 107 -37.87 9.99 -20.04
CA LEU A 107 -38.02 11.01 -21.08
C LEU A 107 -38.08 12.43 -20.49
N PHE A 108 -38.92 12.67 -19.47
CA PHE A 108 -39.01 13.98 -18.80
C PHE A 108 -37.69 14.37 -18.14
N TRP A 109 -36.93 13.40 -17.62
CA TRP A 109 -35.61 13.66 -17.09
C TRP A 109 -34.63 14.13 -18.17
N TYR A 110 -34.57 13.45 -19.31
CA TYR A 110 -33.75 13.87 -20.46
C TYR A 110 -34.18 15.23 -21.03
N VAL A 111 -35.48 15.50 -21.12
CA VAL A 111 -35.99 16.82 -21.53
C VAL A 111 -35.57 17.89 -20.52
N GLY A 112 -35.69 17.59 -19.22
CA GLY A 112 -35.25 18.48 -18.16
C GLY A 112 -33.75 18.78 -18.21
N MET A 113 -32.93 17.78 -18.54
CA MET A 113 -31.50 17.94 -18.79
C MET A 113 -31.25 18.88 -19.97
N PHE A 114 -31.85 18.58 -21.13
CA PHE A 114 -31.68 19.35 -22.35
C PHE A 114 -31.98 20.84 -22.13
N ILE A 115 -33.09 21.15 -21.47
CA ILE A 115 -33.53 22.53 -21.22
C ILE A 115 -32.62 23.23 -20.20
N LYS A 116 -32.27 22.58 -19.08
CA LYS A 116 -31.66 23.27 -17.92
C LYS A 116 -30.13 23.32 -17.95
N ILE A 117 -29.47 22.36 -18.61
CA ILE A 117 -28.01 22.24 -18.62
C ILE A 117 -27.32 23.44 -19.28
N PRO A 118 -27.76 23.95 -20.44
CA PRO A 118 -27.16 25.14 -21.06
C PRO A 118 -27.27 26.42 -20.24
N TYR A 119 -28.02 26.40 -19.13
CA TYR A 119 -28.14 27.50 -18.19
C TYR A 119 -27.43 27.24 -16.86
N GLY A 120 -26.84 26.06 -16.67
CA GLY A 120 -26.22 25.65 -15.40
C GLY A 120 -27.24 25.49 -14.27
N LYS A 121 -28.51 25.23 -14.60
CA LYS A 121 -29.61 25.09 -13.62
C LYS A 121 -30.01 23.64 -13.37
N PHE A 122 -29.29 22.69 -13.96
CA PHE A 122 -29.55 21.27 -13.77
C PHE A 122 -28.75 20.74 -12.58
N THR A 123 -29.42 19.99 -11.70
CA THR A 123 -28.80 19.46 -10.48
C THR A 123 -27.61 18.57 -10.80
N GLY A 124 -26.43 18.91 -10.27
CA GLY A 124 -25.18 18.18 -10.50
C GLY A 124 -24.40 18.60 -11.73
N VAL A 125 -24.74 19.75 -12.34
CA VAL A 125 -23.90 20.42 -13.35
C VAL A 125 -23.56 21.82 -12.84
N LYS A 126 -22.27 22.10 -12.66
CA LYS A 126 -21.79 23.45 -12.29
C LYS A 126 -21.49 24.26 -13.53
N LYS A 127 -21.75 25.56 -13.44
CA LYS A 127 -21.35 26.55 -14.44
C LYS A 127 -20.36 27.52 -13.82
N GLU A 128 -19.15 27.56 -14.35
CA GLU A 128 -18.15 28.58 -14.04
C GLU A 128 -17.80 29.34 -15.33
N GLY A 129 -18.22 30.61 -15.42
CA GLY A 129 -18.08 31.40 -16.64
C GLY A 129 -18.82 30.75 -17.82
N LEU A 130 -18.09 30.42 -18.90
CA LEU A 130 -18.56 29.70 -20.08
C LEU A 130 -18.15 28.23 -20.06
N THR A 131 -17.99 27.62 -18.89
CA THR A 131 -17.70 26.18 -18.78
C THR A 131 -18.77 25.50 -17.93
N TYR A 132 -19.22 24.34 -18.41
CA TYR A 132 -20.13 23.46 -17.71
C TYR A 132 -19.37 22.18 -17.40
N TYR A 133 -19.63 21.59 -16.23
CA TYR A 133 -19.08 20.27 -15.91
C TYR A 133 -19.97 19.55 -14.91
N PRO A 134 -20.08 18.21 -15.01
CA PRO A 134 -20.74 17.43 -13.98
C PRO A 134 -19.99 17.58 -12.66
N GLU A 135 -20.72 17.59 -11.55
CA GLU A 135 -20.16 17.53 -10.20
C GLU A 135 -19.61 16.12 -9.93
N ALA A 136 -18.46 15.82 -10.53
CA ALA A 136 -17.77 14.54 -10.46
C ALA A 136 -16.26 14.76 -10.34
N PRO A 137 -15.50 13.87 -9.65
CA PRO A 137 -14.05 13.86 -9.74
C PRO A 137 -13.61 13.61 -11.20
N PHE A 138 -12.40 14.08 -11.54
CA PHE A 138 -11.89 13.93 -12.91
C PHE A 138 -11.76 12.45 -13.29
N ASN A 139 -12.48 12.04 -14.34
CA ASN A 139 -12.47 10.70 -14.92
C ASN A 139 -12.30 10.81 -16.44
N LEU A 140 -11.32 10.12 -17.01
CA LEU A 140 -10.99 10.22 -18.44
C LEU A 140 -12.14 9.73 -19.33
N SER A 141 -12.86 8.67 -18.93
CA SER A 141 -14.04 8.19 -19.66
C SER A 141 -15.21 9.18 -19.60
N VAL A 142 -15.37 9.90 -18.48
CA VAL A 142 -16.37 10.99 -18.39
C VAL A 142 -15.96 12.14 -19.30
N ALA A 143 -14.70 12.57 -19.25
CA ALA A 143 -14.18 13.64 -20.09
C ALA A 143 -14.21 13.31 -21.60
N ALA A 144 -14.14 12.04 -21.98
CA ALA A 144 -14.26 11.62 -23.38
C ALA A 144 -15.72 11.55 -23.90
N ALA A 145 -16.72 11.52 -23.00
CA ALA A 145 -18.12 11.27 -23.37
C ALA A 145 -18.82 12.45 -24.05
N GLY A 146 -18.46 13.69 -23.70
CA GLY A 146 -19.01 14.90 -24.34
C GLY A 146 -18.66 14.95 -25.82
N PRO A 147 -17.36 14.95 -26.20
CA PRO A 147 -16.94 14.89 -27.60
C PRO A 147 -17.53 13.68 -28.35
N GLU A 148 -17.55 12.49 -27.74
CA GLU A 148 -18.14 11.28 -28.35
C GLU A 148 -19.60 11.48 -28.76
N ILE A 149 -20.41 12.08 -27.89
CA ILE A 149 -21.83 12.30 -28.12
C ILE A 149 -22.07 13.44 -29.12
N SER A 150 -21.25 14.49 -29.11
CA SER A 150 -21.25 15.52 -30.15
C SER A 150 -20.89 14.97 -31.53
N GLY A 151 -19.93 14.04 -31.59
CA GLY A 151 -19.59 13.31 -32.82
C GLY A 151 -20.74 12.44 -33.32
N ASN A 152 -21.42 11.71 -32.42
CA ASN A 152 -22.61 10.93 -32.77
C ASN A 152 -23.75 11.83 -33.28
N MET A 153 -23.95 13.00 -32.67
CA MET A 153 -24.91 14.00 -33.14
C MET A 153 -24.57 14.46 -34.57
N ALA A 154 -23.30 14.73 -34.86
CA ALA A 154 -22.86 15.08 -36.21
C ALA A 154 -23.10 13.97 -37.23
N LEU A 155 -22.77 12.72 -36.87
CA LEU A 155 -22.98 11.55 -37.72
C LEU A 155 -24.44 11.32 -38.09
N VAL A 156 -25.38 11.69 -37.23
CA VAL A 156 -26.82 11.58 -37.50
C VAL A 156 -27.36 12.80 -38.27
N MET A 157 -27.00 14.01 -37.83
CA MET A 157 -27.62 15.24 -38.34
C MET A 157 -27.09 15.67 -39.71
N LEU A 158 -25.81 15.42 -40.03
CA LEU A 158 -25.22 15.83 -41.29
C LEU A 158 -25.80 15.07 -42.51
N PRO A 159 -25.97 13.73 -42.49
CA PRO A 159 -26.62 13.03 -43.60
C PRO A 159 -28.07 13.48 -43.81
N ILE A 160 -28.83 13.69 -42.72
CA ILE A 160 -30.21 14.19 -42.78
C ILE A 160 -30.22 15.59 -43.42
N ALA A 161 -29.30 16.47 -43.00
CA ALA A 161 -29.17 17.80 -43.57
C ALA A 161 -28.92 17.76 -45.08
N VAL A 162 -27.98 16.92 -45.54
CA VAL A 162 -27.66 16.79 -46.97
C VAL A 162 -28.88 16.32 -47.76
N ILE A 163 -29.58 15.29 -47.28
CA ILE A 163 -30.77 14.76 -47.96
C ILE A 163 -31.88 15.82 -48.06
N LEU A 164 -32.21 16.46 -46.93
CA LEU A 164 -33.30 17.43 -46.88
C LEU A 164 -32.99 18.72 -47.65
N LEU A 165 -31.74 19.20 -47.60
CA LEU A 165 -31.31 20.35 -48.41
C LEU A 165 -31.35 20.01 -49.90
N THR A 166 -30.92 18.82 -50.30
CA THR A 166 -30.93 18.40 -51.71
C THR A 166 -32.36 18.31 -52.23
N LEU A 167 -33.27 17.64 -51.50
CA LEU A 167 -34.68 17.54 -51.86
C LEU A 167 -35.39 18.90 -51.82
N GLY A 168 -35.08 19.74 -50.84
CA GLY A 168 -35.64 21.09 -50.70
C GLY A 168 -35.21 22.03 -51.82
N LEU A 169 -33.95 21.99 -52.24
CA LEU A 169 -33.42 22.84 -53.30
C LEU A 169 -33.84 22.36 -54.70
N ILE A 170 -33.87 21.05 -54.96
CA ILE A 170 -34.31 20.50 -56.25
C ILE A 170 -35.82 20.64 -56.44
N GLY A 171 -36.60 20.38 -55.39
CA GLY A 171 -38.07 20.46 -55.43
C GLY A 171 -38.63 21.85 -55.09
N GLU A 172 -37.77 22.85 -54.86
CA GLU A 172 -38.15 24.20 -54.39
C GLU A 172 -39.06 24.18 -53.13
N HIS A 173 -38.90 23.18 -52.26
CA HIS A 173 -39.68 23.01 -51.04
C HIS A 173 -39.04 23.77 -49.86
N THR A 174 -39.56 24.96 -49.55
CA THR A 174 -39.05 25.85 -48.50
C THR A 174 -38.92 25.19 -47.13
N ILE A 175 -39.89 24.34 -46.74
CA ILE A 175 -39.88 23.64 -45.44
C ILE A 175 -38.73 22.65 -45.34
N LEU A 176 -38.48 21.87 -46.39
CA LEU A 176 -37.37 20.90 -46.42
C LEU A 176 -36.02 21.61 -46.35
N THR A 177 -35.90 22.75 -47.04
CA THR A 177 -34.72 23.62 -46.96
C THR A 177 -34.50 24.14 -45.54
N TYR A 178 -35.54 24.60 -44.85
CA TYR A 178 -35.42 25.07 -43.46
C TYR A 178 -35.04 23.96 -42.47
N ILE A 179 -35.67 22.78 -42.56
CA ILE A 179 -35.31 21.64 -41.69
C ILE A 179 -33.88 21.18 -41.99
N GLY A 180 -33.50 21.11 -43.27
CA GLY A 180 -32.14 20.79 -43.69
C GLY A 180 -31.10 21.78 -43.17
N ARG A 181 -31.39 23.09 -43.19
CA ARG A 181 -30.54 24.16 -42.62
C ARG A 181 -30.33 23.99 -41.12
N LEU A 182 -31.40 23.68 -40.38
CA LEU A 182 -31.32 23.45 -38.94
C LEU A 182 -30.48 22.20 -38.61
N CYS A 183 -30.69 21.10 -39.34
CA CYS A 183 -29.89 19.89 -39.20
C CYS A 183 -28.41 20.13 -39.55
N LEU A 184 -28.13 20.96 -40.56
CA LEU A 184 -26.77 21.36 -40.92
C LEU A 184 -26.11 22.14 -39.78
N GLY A 185 -26.83 23.08 -39.16
CA GLY A 185 -26.40 23.83 -37.98
C GLY A 185 -26.00 22.91 -36.83
N ILE A 186 -26.92 22.06 -36.40
CA ILE A 186 -26.69 21.11 -35.30
C ILE A 186 -25.53 20.15 -35.63
N GLY A 187 -25.51 19.58 -36.84
CA GLY A 187 -24.49 18.62 -37.25
C GLY A 187 -23.09 19.20 -37.37
N THR A 188 -22.96 20.42 -37.90
CA THR A 188 -21.66 21.11 -38.05
C THR A 188 -21.09 21.53 -36.70
N VAL A 189 -21.96 22.02 -35.80
CA VAL A 189 -21.59 22.35 -34.42
C VAL A 189 -21.08 21.10 -33.71
N GLY A 190 -21.79 19.97 -33.81
CA GLY A 190 -21.35 18.70 -33.23
C GLY A 190 -20.02 18.18 -33.80
N LEU A 191 -19.81 18.34 -35.11
CA LEU A 191 -18.59 17.89 -35.78
C LEU A 191 -17.39 18.71 -35.33
N LEU A 192 -17.51 20.05 -35.34
CA LEU A 192 -16.42 20.92 -34.94
C LEU A 192 -16.14 20.83 -33.44
N ASP A 193 -17.18 20.64 -32.63
CA ASP A 193 -17.02 20.31 -31.22
C ASP A 193 -16.24 18.99 -31.03
N PHE A 194 -16.59 17.91 -31.73
CA PHE A 194 -15.81 16.66 -31.69
C PHE A 194 -14.34 16.84 -32.13
N LEU A 195 -14.08 17.64 -33.17
CA LEU A 195 -12.74 17.87 -33.71
C LEU A 195 -11.89 18.83 -32.86
N LEU A 196 -12.52 19.76 -32.13
CA LEU A 196 -11.84 20.87 -31.45
C LEU A 196 -11.91 20.81 -29.92
N ALA A 197 -12.90 20.12 -29.33
CA ALA A 197 -13.12 20.10 -27.88
C ALA A 197 -12.10 19.26 -27.12
N ASP A 198 -11.30 18.46 -27.82
CA ASP A 198 -10.35 17.57 -27.19
C ASP A 198 -8.94 17.69 -27.77
N PRO A 199 -7.91 18.07 -26.98
CA PRO A 199 -6.49 18.05 -27.39
C PRO A 199 -5.94 16.61 -27.50
N GLY A 200 -6.73 15.70 -28.07
CA GLY A 200 -6.36 14.31 -28.30
C GLY A 200 -6.68 13.33 -27.18
N LYS A 201 -7.43 13.65 -26.11
CA LYS A 201 -7.75 12.69 -25.03
C LYS A 201 -8.68 11.56 -25.47
N TYR A 202 -9.65 11.82 -26.34
CA TYR A 202 -10.53 10.81 -26.95
C TYR A 202 -9.73 9.90 -27.87
N ARG A 203 -8.86 10.50 -28.70
CA ARG A 203 -7.93 9.77 -29.56
C ARG A 203 -6.96 8.93 -28.72
N GLU A 204 -6.38 9.51 -27.68
CA GLU A 204 -5.48 8.85 -26.74
C GLU A 204 -6.18 7.70 -26.01
N PHE A 205 -7.41 7.91 -25.54
CA PHE A 205 -8.24 6.88 -24.93
C PHE A 205 -8.51 5.73 -25.90
N LYS A 206 -8.97 6.02 -27.12
CA LYS A 206 -9.21 4.99 -28.16
C LYS A 206 -7.93 4.26 -28.55
N GLU A 207 -6.80 4.96 -28.69
CA GLU A 207 -5.51 4.36 -29.02
C GLU A 207 -4.96 3.50 -27.88
N ARG A 208 -5.14 3.91 -26.61
CA ARG A 208 -4.81 3.09 -25.44
C ARG A 208 -5.68 1.82 -25.38
N GLU A 209 -6.98 1.95 -25.58
CA GLU A 209 -7.91 0.82 -25.59
C GLU A 209 -7.63 -0.16 -26.75
N SER A 210 -7.35 0.36 -27.95
CA SER A 210 -6.97 -0.46 -29.10
C SER A 210 -5.67 -1.23 -28.84
N ARG A 211 -4.65 -0.56 -28.27
CA ARG A 211 -3.39 -1.21 -27.88
C ARG A 211 -3.59 -2.27 -26.81
N ALA A 212 -4.40 -1.98 -25.78
CA ALA A 212 -4.71 -2.94 -24.72
C ALA A 212 -5.41 -4.18 -25.28
N LYS A 213 -6.42 -3.98 -26.13
CA LYS A 213 -7.13 -5.07 -26.82
C LYS A 213 -6.18 -5.92 -27.68
N GLN A 214 -5.34 -5.29 -28.51
CA GLN A 214 -4.37 -6.00 -29.35
C GLN A 214 -3.34 -6.79 -28.52
N LYS A 215 -2.92 -6.28 -27.37
CA LYS A 215 -2.04 -7.00 -26.44
C LYS A 215 -2.76 -8.19 -25.82
N ALA A 216 -3.97 -7.97 -25.30
CA ALA A 216 -4.76 -9.01 -24.67
C ALA A 216 -5.10 -10.16 -25.63
N GLU A 217 -5.41 -9.86 -26.89
CA GLU A 217 -5.69 -10.87 -27.94
C GLU A 217 -4.49 -11.73 -28.30
N LYS A 218 -3.26 -11.23 -28.10
CA LYS A 218 -2.01 -11.98 -28.33
C LYS A 218 -1.65 -12.91 -27.17
N ILE A 219 -2.34 -12.80 -26.03
CA ILE A 219 -2.07 -13.64 -24.88
C ILE A 219 -2.73 -14.99 -25.11
N GLU A 220 -1.91 -16.01 -25.37
CA GLU A 220 -2.38 -17.39 -25.33
C GLU A 220 -2.78 -17.74 -23.90
N ILE A 221 -4.07 -17.99 -23.70
CA ILE A 221 -4.58 -18.51 -22.44
C ILE A 221 -4.24 -20.01 -22.40
N SER A 222 -3.49 -20.41 -21.38
CA SER A 222 -3.22 -21.82 -21.17
C SER A 222 -4.52 -22.59 -20.97
N LYS A 223 -4.64 -23.75 -21.63
CA LYS A 223 -5.79 -24.65 -21.49
C LYS A 223 -5.80 -25.40 -20.15
N GLU A 224 -4.68 -25.39 -19.44
CA GLU A 224 -4.53 -26.07 -18.15
C GLU A 224 -5.12 -25.20 -17.02
N SER A 225 -5.90 -25.81 -16.13
CA SER A 225 -6.52 -25.11 -15.00
C SER A 225 -5.46 -24.55 -14.05
N TRP A 226 -5.66 -23.31 -13.61
CA TRP A 226 -4.80 -22.66 -12.61
C TRP A 226 -4.62 -23.51 -11.35
N LEU A 227 -5.64 -24.27 -10.95
CA LEU A 227 -5.61 -25.13 -9.78
C LEU A 227 -4.47 -26.17 -9.81
N TYR A 228 -4.04 -26.61 -11.00
CA TYR A 228 -2.89 -27.51 -11.15
C TYR A 228 -1.55 -26.76 -11.21
N LYS A 229 -1.55 -25.58 -11.83
CA LYS A 229 -0.35 -24.75 -11.98
C LYS A 229 0.10 -24.07 -10.71
N VAL A 230 -0.84 -23.68 -9.84
CA VAL A 230 -0.53 -22.91 -8.63
C VAL A 230 0.51 -23.58 -7.75
N LYS A 231 0.47 -24.92 -7.64
CA LYS A 231 1.48 -25.69 -6.90
C LYS A 231 2.87 -25.57 -7.53
N GLN A 232 2.98 -25.69 -8.85
CA GLN A 232 4.25 -25.54 -9.57
C GLN A 232 4.79 -24.10 -9.45
N VAL A 233 3.89 -23.10 -9.49
CA VAL A 233 4.26 -21.69 -9.29
C VAL A 233 4.76 -21.46 -7.86
N LYS A 234 4.08 -22.02 -6.85
CA LYS A 234 4.53 -21.97 -5.45
C LYS A 234 5.92 -22.61 -5.30
N GLU A 235 6.13 -23.79 -5.85
CA GLU A 235 7.44 -24.47 -5.85
C GLU A 235 8.53 -23.63 -6.54
N MET A 236 8.22 -23.02 -7.68
CA MET A 236 9.11 -22.08 -8.36
C MET A 236 9.44 -20.87 -7.46
N MET A 237 8.44 -20.28 -6.81
CA MET A 237 8.62 -19.12 -5.93
C MET A 237 9.44 -19.43 -4.69
N MET A 238 9.37 -20.65 -4.16
CA MET A 238 10.24 -21.09 -3.04
C MET A 238 11.71 -21.18 -3.48
N LEU A 239 11.96 -21.69 -4.70
CA LEU A 239 13.31 -21.95 -5.20
C LEU A 239 13.99 -20.74 -5.84
N LYS A 240 13.21 -19.84 -6.44
CA LYS A 240 13.68 -18.66 -7.17
C LYS A 240 13.28 -17.37 -6.49
N ARG A 241 13.87 -16.28 -6.95
CA ARG A 241 13.61 -14.91 -6.54
C ARG A 241 13.72 -14.00 -7.77
N ILE A 242 13.30 -12.74 -7.64
CA ILE A 242 13.33 -11.76 -8.75
C ILE A 242 14.74 -11.67 -9.34
N GLN A 243 15.74 -11.58 -8.48
CA GLN A 243 17.15 -11.49 -8.85
C GLN A 243 18.01 -12.25 -7.83
N GLU A 244 19.05 -12.95 -8.31
CA GLU A 244 20.03 -13.65 -7.47
C GLU A 244 21.45 -13.23 -7.89
N ILE A 245 22.29 -12.91 -6.89
CA ILE A 245 23.71 -12.59 -7.06
C ILE A 245 24.52 -13.59 -6.26
N LEU A 246 25.49 -14.23 -6.92
CA LEU A 246 26.52 -15.03 -6.27
C LEU A 246 27.64 -14.12 -5.76
N LEU A 247 27.84 -14.10 -4.45
CA LEU A 247 28.88 -13.34 -3.77
C LEU A 247 30.24 -14.06 -3.86
N PRO A 248 31.37 -13.35 -3.68
CA PRO A 248 32.71 -13.93 -3.80
C PRO A 248 33.02 -15.09 -2.84
N ASP A 249 32.34 -15.14 -1.70
CA ASP A 249 32.44 -16.21 -0.69
C ASP A 249 31.56 -17.44 -1.02
N GLY A 250 30.85 -17.42 -2.15
CA GLY A 250 29.95 -18.49 -2.58
C GLY A 250 28.52 -18.34 -2.04
N GLU A 251 28.24 -17.31 -1.24
CA GLU A 251 26.89 -17.02 -0.76
C GLU A 251 25.98 -16.52 -1.89
N LYS A 252 24.69 -16.78 -1.75
CA LYS A 252 23.66 -16.22 -2.64
C LYS A 252 22.94 -15.10 -1.91
N LEU A 253 22.93 -13.91 -2.51
CA LEU A 253 22.03 -12.84 -2.14
C LEU A 253 20.84 -12.85 -3.09
N ARG A 254 19.62 -12.82 -2.55
CA ARG A 254 18.41 -12.87 -3.36
C ARG A 254 17.51 -11.68 -3.06
N ALA A 255 17.04 -11.01 -4.12
CA ALA A 255 16.05 -9.94 -4.02
C ALA A 255 14.64 -10.56 -3.90
N PRO A 256 13.90 -10.33 -2.81
CA PRO A 256 12.64 -11.03 -2.52
C PRO A 256 11.57 -10.85 -3.62
N TRP A 257 10.54 -11.72 -3.63
CA TRP A 257 9.35 -11.44 -4.44
C TRP A 257 8.65 -10.18 -3.93
N GLN A 258 8.24 -9.31 -4.85
CA GLN A 258 7.50 -8.10 -4.50
C GLN A 258 6.00 -8.40 -4.37
N TYR A 259 5.43 -8.14 -3.19
CA TYR A 259 4.00 -8.14 -2.95
C TYR A 259 3.53 -6.68 -2.86
N ARG A 260 3.08 -6.13 -3.99
CA ARG A 260 2.73 -4.70 -4.08
C ARG A 260 1.23 -4.49 -3.96
N ASN A 261 0.81 -3.81 -2.91
CA ASN A 261 -0.58 -3.43 -2.68
C ASN A 261 -1.06 -2.45 -3.77
N CYS A 262 -2.11 -2.84 -4.50
CA CYS A 262 -2.71 -2.03 -5.56
C CYS A 262 -4.24 -1.90 -5.44
N GLY A 263 -4.88 -2.63 -4.52
CA GLY A 263 -6.29 -2.45 -4.16
C GLY A 263 -6.47 -2.58 -2.65
N MET A 264 -7.24 -1.68 -2.07
CA MET A 264 -7.43 -1.54 -0.62
C MET A 264 -8.91 -1.54 -0.24
N GLY A 265 -9.20 -2.06 0.94
CA GLY A 265 -10.51 -2.07 1.57
C GLY A 265 -10.40 -2.11 3.10
N GLY A 266 -11.39 -2.69 3.75
CA GLY A 266 -11.42 -2.86 5.21
C GLY A 266 -11.18 -1.58 5.99
N ARG A 267 -10.54 -1.71 7.17
CA ARG A 267 -10.19 -0.57 8.04
C ARG A 267 -9.23 0.43 7.41
N HIS A 268 -8.40 -0.02 6.46
CA HIS A 268 -7.45 0.85 5.76
C HIS A 268 -8.10 1.94 4.89
N THR A 269 -9.37 1.77 4.50
CA THR A 269 -10.11 2.76 3.71
C THR A 269 -11.23 3.43 4.50
N GLU A 270 -11.61 2.90 5.66
CA GLU A 270 -12.82 3.32 6.37
C GLU A 270 -12.80 4.78 6.83
N LYS A 271 -11.65 5.29 7.30
CA LYS A 271 -11.53 6.68 7.78
C LYS A 271 -11.46 7.70 6.64
N GLU A 272 -10.70 7.39 5.58
CA GLU A 272 -10.40 8.33 4.49
C GLU A 272 -11.42 8.25 3.34
N TYR A 273 -11.96 7.06 3.09
CA TYR A 273 -12.88 6.74 2.01
C TYR A 273 -14.03 5.87 2.57
N PRO A 274 -14.89 6.41 3.44
CA PRO A 274 -15.97 5.67 4.07
C PRO A 274 -16.94 5.04 3.06
N GLU A 275 -16.94 5.51 1.81
CA GLU A 275 -17.85 5.08 0.75
C GLU A 275 -17.27 3.96 -0.13
N SER A 276 -15.99 3.59 0.07
CA SER A 276 -15.47 2.32 -0.45
C SER A 276 -16.26 1.14 0.15
N ASN A 277 -16.62 0.16 -0.66
CA ASN A 277 -17.48 -0.96 -0.23
C ASN A 277 -16.75 -2.31 -0.15
N ILE A 278 -15.42 -2.28 -0.17
CA ILE A 278 -14.55 -3.46 -0.08
C ILE A 278 -14.26 -3.72 1.40
N SER A 279 -14.61 -4.92 1.89
CA SER A 279 -14.40 -5.32 3.30
C SER A 279 -13.04 -5.97 3.53
N MET A 280 -12.50 -6.69 2.55
CA MET A 280 -11.14 -7.24 2.62
C MET A 280 -10.07 -6.15 2.49
N GLN A 281 -8.97 -6.28 3.24
CA GLN A 281 -8.03 -5.18 3.46
C GLN A 281 -7.10 -4.87 2.28
N GLU A 282 -6.46 -5.86 1.67
CA GLU A 282 -5.52 -5.65 0.56
C GLU A 282 -5.62 -6.69 -0.56
N MET A 283 -5.38 -6.19 -1.78
CA MET A 283 -5.11 -6.97 -2.97
C MET A 283 -3.81 -6.50 -3.60
N MET A 284 -2.92 -7.45 -3.87
CA MET A 284 -1.57 -7.21 -4.33
C MET A 284 -1.30 -7.88 -5.68
N PHE A 285 -0.49 -7.22 -6.51
CA PHE A 285 0.12 -7.83 -7.69
C PHE A 285 1.52 -8.37 -7.34
N VAL A 286 1.83 -9.56 -7.86
CA VAL A 286 3.13 -10.22 -7.69
C VAL A 286 3.75 -10.45 -9.08
N PRO A 287 4.77 -9.65 -9.49
CA PRO A 287 5.34 -9.72 -10.83
C PRO A 287 6.40 -10.84 -10.94
N LEU A 288 5.96 -12.06 -11.23
CA LEU A 288 6.80 -13.26 -11.34
C LEU A 288 7.79 -13.22 -12.51
N CYS A 289 7.48 -12.48 -13.58
CA CYS A 289 8.34 -12.35 -14.76
C CYS A 289 9.44 -11.28 -14.65
N ALA A 290 9.43 -10.47 -13.60
CA ALA A 290 10.39 -9.37 -13.46
C ALA A 290 11.82 -9.89 -13.23
N LYS A 291 12.80 -9.29 -13.93
CA LYS A 291 14.22 -9.66 -13.82
C LYS A 291 14.95 -8.92 -12.69
N ASN A 292 14.41 -7.77 -12.30
CA ASN A 292 14.93 -6.92 -11.24
C ASN A 292 13.80 -6.06 -10.66
N TYR A 293 14.11 -5.32 -9.60
CA TYR A 293 13.11 -4.51 -8.89
C TYR A 293 12.63 -3.33 -9.74
N GLU A 294 13.45 -2.77 -10.63
CA GLU A 294 13.02 -1.68 -11.53
C GLU A 294 11.93 -2.14 -12.49
N GLU A 295 12.13 -3.30 -13.10
CA GLU A 295 11.13 -3.91 -13.98
C GLU A 295 9.86 -4.26 -13.19
N ALA A 296 10.01 -4.83 -11.99
CA ALA A 296 8.88 -5.11 -11.09
C ALA A 296 8.08 -3.85 -10.77
N GLN A 297 8.75 -2.72 -10.49
CA GLN A 297 8.11 -1.42 -10.25
C GLN A 297 7.39 -0.90 -11.50
N MET A 298 8.04 -0.95 -12.67
CA MET A 298 7.43 -0.51 -13.94
C MET A 298 6.16 -1.29 -14.26
N ILE A 299 6.22 -2.62 -14.14
CA ILE A 299 5.09 -3.53 -14.36
C ILE A 299 3.94 -3.17 -13.44
N THR A 300 4.21 -3.05 -12.15
CA THR A 300 3.16 -2.87 -11.15
C THR A 300 2.55 -1.47 -11.13
N VAL A 301 3.31 -0.42 -11.49
CA VAL A 301 2.76 0.92 -11.78
C VAL A 301 1.81 0.88 -12.98
N ALA A 302 2.18 0.16 -14.04
CA ALA A 302 1.32 0.00 -15.21
C ALA A 302 0.04 -0.78 -14.86
N LEU A 303 0.14 -1.83 -14.05
CA LEU A 303 -1.00 -2.61 -13.55
C LEU A 303 -1.96 -1.75 -12.73
N GLN A 304 -1.47 -0.99 -11.74
CA GLN A 304 -2.32 -0.14 -10.90
C GLN A 304 -3.01 0.95 -11.72
N THR A 305 -2.28 1.57 -12.66
CA THR A 305 -2.84 2.59 -13.57
C THR A 305 -3.94 1.97 -14.44
N ARG A 306 -3.69 0.79 -15.02
CA ARG A 306 -4.67 0.12 -15.86
C ARG A 306 -5.88 -0.36 -15.07
N LEU A 307 -5.68 -0.89 -13.86
CA LEU A 307 -6.76 -1.27 -12.96
C LEU A 307 -7.66 -0.07 -12.63
N LYS A 308 -7.06 1.09 -12.33
CA LYS A 308 -7.80 2.35 -12.14
C LYS A 308 -8.67 2.67 -13.36
N GLU A 309 -8.11 2.64 -14.58
CA GLU A 309 -8.86 2.89 -15.82
C GLU A 309 -10.02 1.89 -16.02
N ILE A 310 -9.79 0.60 -15.73
CA ILE A 310 -10.83 -0.44 -15.83
C ILE A 310 -11.97 -0.17 -14.85
N ILE A 311 -11.65 0.15 -13.60
CA ILE A 311 -12.64 0.48 -12.57
C ILE A 311 -13.43 1.71 -13.00
N GLU A 312 -12.74 2.79 -13.38
CA GLU A 312 -13.34 4.06 -13.78
C GLU A 312 -14.21 3.98 -15.04
N LYS A 313 -14.01 2.98 -15.89
CA LYS A 313 -14.84 2.73 -17.09
C LYS A 313 -16.00 1.77 -16.83
N SER A 314 -15.94 1.00 -15.74
CA SER A 314 -16.89 -0.06 -15.46
C SER A 314 -18.17 0.49 -14.86
N GLU A 315 -19.31 0.04 -15.36
CA GLU A 315 -20.62 0.44 -14.81
C GLU A 315 -20.75 0.00 -13.35
N GLY A 316 -21.23 0.93 -12.52
CA GLY A 316 -21.36 0.71 -11.09
C GLY A 316 -20.03 0.65 -10.32
N ALA A 317 -18.92 1.11 -10.89
CA ALA A 317 -17.61 1.11 -10.24
C ALA A 317 -16.90 2.46 -10.38
N ARG A 318 -16.19 2.86 -9.33
CA ARG A 318 -15.42 4.11 -9.28
C ARG A 318 -14.23 3.99 -8.33
N VAL A 319 -13.19 4.78 -8.56
CA VAL A 319 -12.07 4.92 -7.63
C VAL A 319 -12.30 6.16 -6.76
N MET A 320 -12.31 5.98 -5.44
CA MET A 320 -12.47 7.07 -4.46
C MET A 320 -11.15 7.81 -4.25
N GLY A 321 -10.05 7.07 -4.26
CA GLY A 321 -8.71 7.63 -4.13
C GLY A 321 -7.63 6.56 -3.96
N ILE A 322 -6.54 6.97 -3.33
CA ILE A 322 -5.42 6.11 -2.96
C ILE A 322 -5.41 6.02 -1.44
N GLY A 323 -5.50 4.81 -0.89
CA GLY A 323 -5.48 4.58 0.55
C GLY A 323 -4.10 4.86 1.18
N LEU A 324 -4.05 4.80 2.51
CA LEU A 324 -2.88 5.12 3.32
C LEU A 324 -1.59 4.39 2.90
N GLU A 325 -1.71 3.19 2.33
CA GLU A 325 -0.59 2.33 1.92
C GLU A 325 -0.32 2.33 0.41
N GLY A 326 -1.02 3.16 -0.36
CA GLY A 326 -0.71 3.42 -1.77
C GLY A 326 -1.49 2.60 -2.80
N GLY A 327 -2.40 1.73 -2.37
CA GLY A 327 -3.35 1.00 -3.23
C GLY A 327 -4.62 1.81 -3.54
N LEU A 328 -5.37 1.40 -4.56
CA LEU A 328 -6.62 2.05 -4.94
C LEU A 328 -7.71 1.73 -3.91
N ALA A 329 -8.52 2.71 -3.49
CA ALA A 329 -9.73 2.51 -2.71
C ALA A 329 -10.96 2.62 -3.62
N PRO A 330 -11.57 1.51 -4.07
CA PRO A 330 -12.67 1.58 -5.02
C PRO A 330 -14.03 1.37 -4.34
N TYR A 331 -15.08 1.84 -5.01
CA TYR A 331 -16.42 1.31 -4.83
C TYR A 331 -16.75 0.44 -6.06
N ILE A 332 -17.25 -0.77 -5.84
CA ILE A 332 -17.53 -1.74 -6.89
C ILE A 332 -18.89 -2.38 -6.64
N THR A 333 -19.84 -2.18 -7.55
CA THR A 333 -21.12 -2.90 -7.53
C THR A 333 -20.85 -4.38 -7.80
N LYS A 334 -21.37 -5.25 -6.94
CA LYS A 334 -21.26 -6.70 -7.05
C LYS A 334 -21.91 -7.21 -8.35
N ASP A 335 -21.31 -8.20 -9.01
CA ASP A 335 -21.96 -8.93 -10.11
C ASP A 335 -23.06 -9.84 -9.52
N PRO A 336 -24.26 -9.99 -10.14
CA PRO A 336 -25.32 -10.85 -9.58
C PRO A 336 -24.91 -12.28 -9.22
N LYS A 337 -23.87 -12.83 -9.87
CA LYS A 337 -23.32 -14.16 -9.57
C LYS A 337 -22.36 -14.21 -8.38
N ASP A 338 -21.84 -13.07 -7.95
CA ASP A 338 -20.87 -13.00 -6.86
C ASP A 338 -21.56 -12.98 -5.50
N ILE A 339 -20.82 -13.35 -4.47
CA ILE A 339 -21.25 -13.24 -3.07
C ILE A 339 -20.84 -11.89 -2.49
N VAL A 340 -19.65 -11.40 -2.86
CA VAL A 340 -19.07 -10.15 -2.34
C VAL A 340 -18.46 -9.30 -3.49
N PRO A 341 -18.45 -7.96 -3.41
CA PRO A 341 -17.95 -7.09 -4.49
C PRO A 341 -16.47 -7.28 -4.83
N GLU A 342 -15.67 -7.81 -3.91
CA GLU A 342 -14.26 -8.13 -4.06
C GLU A 342 -14.02 -9.07 -5.25
N GLN A 343 -14.90 -10.05 -5.49
CA GLN A 343 -14.76 -11.00 -6.60
C GLN A 343 -14.74 -10.30 -7.95
N ARG A 344 -15.57 -9.26 -8.13
CA ARG A 344 -15.56 -8.44 -9.34
C ARG A 344 -14.27 -7.62 -9.45
N MET A 345 -13.76 -7.08 -8.34
CA MET A 345 -12.48 -6.38 -8.29
C MET A 345 -11.32 -7.29 -8.73
N TRP A 346 -11.28 -8.53 -8.22
CA TRP A 346 -10.23 -9.49 -8.56
C TRP A 346 -10.25 -9.83 -10.05
N ARG A 347 -11.43 -10.01 -10.64
CA ARG A 347 -11.56 -10.20 -12.09
C ARG A 347 -11.11 -8.97 -12.89
N MET A 348 -11.36 -7.75 -12.41
CA MET A 348 -10.82 -6.53 -13.00
C MET A 348 -9.28 -6.47 -12.92
N ALA A 349 -8.69 -6.93 -11.81
CA ALA A 349 -7.23 -7.05 -11.67
C ALA A 349 -6.64 -8.07 -12.67
N VAL A 350 -7.30 -9.22 -12.85
CA VAL A 350 -6.92 -10.20 -13.89
C VAL A 350 -7.04 -9.60 -15.30
N GLN A 351 -8.08 -8.80 -15.55
CA GLN A 351 -8.20 -8.08 -16.82
C GLN A 351 -7.06 -7.07 -17.01
N ALA A 352 -6.66 -6.35 -15.97
CA ALA A 352 -5.54 -5.40 -16.02
C ALA A 352 -4.23 -6.09 -16.44
N ILE A 353 -3.96 -7.29 -15.91
CA ILE A 353 -2.80 -8.11 -16.29
C ILE A 353 -2.80 -8.38 -17.80
N ARG A 354 -3.94 -8.81 -18.34
CA ARG A 354 -4.09 -9.10 -19.78
C ARG A 354 -3.94 -7.85 -20.64
N ASP A 355 -4.58 -6.75 -20.24
CA ASP A 355 -4.61 -5.49 -20.99
C ASP A 355 -3.21 -4.89 -21.20
N ILE A 356 -2.30 -5.09 -20.24
CA ILE A 356 -0.93 -4.58 -20.38
C ILE A 356 0.02 -5.55 -21.10
N GLY A 357 -0.45 -6.77 -21.40
CA GLY A 357 0.25 -7.76 -22.24
C GLY A 357 0.94 -8.90 -21.48
N TYR A 358 0.57 -9.16 -20.23
CA TYR A 358 1.15 -10.24 -19.41
C TYR A 358 0.16 -11.39 -19.19
N LYS A 359 0.69 -12.60 -18.98
CA LYS A 359 -0.09 -13.81 -18.69
C LYS A 359 -0.44 -13.91 -17.19
N PRO A 360 -1.73 -13.91 -16.81
CA PRO A 360 -2.13 -14.15 -15.43
C PRO A 360 -1.69 -15.54 -14.95
N GLY A 361 -1.08 -15.62 -13.77
CA GLY A 361 -0.57 -16.84 -13.15
C GLY A 361 0.81 -17.30 -13.62
N GLU A 362 1.27 -16.86 -14.79
CA GLU A 362 2.62 -17.16 -15.30
C GLU A 362 3.56 -15.96 -15.12
N ASP A 363 3.16 -14.80 -15.65
CA ASP A 363 3.94 -13.57 -15.56
C ASP A 363 3.61 -12.79 -14.29
N ILE A 364 2.31 -12.68 -13.97
CA ILE A 364 1.80 -11.92 -12.83
C ILE A 364 0.78 -12.76 -12.07
N ALA A 365 0.97 -12.89 -10.76
CA ALA A 365 0.00 -13.49 -9.85
C ALA A 365 -0.64 -12.45 -8.93
N LEU A 366 -1.64 -12.88 -8.18
CA LEU A 366 -2.32 -12.09 -7.15
C LEU A 366 -2.05 -12.65 -5.76
N ALA A 367 -2.10 -11.77 -4.76
CA ALA A 367 -1.96 -12.09 -3.36
C ALA A 367 -2.96 -11.26 -2.56
N PHE A 368 -3.57 -11.84 -1.52
CA PHE A 368 -4.58 -11.16 -0.70
C PHE A 368 -4.19 -11.15 0.76
N ASP A 369 -4.54 -10.05 1.42
CA ASP A 369 -4.62 -9.91 2.87
C ASP A 369 -6.04 -9.47 3.20
N PRO A 370 -6.95 -10.39 3.54
CA PRO A 370 -8.30 -10.02 3.92
C PRO A 370 -8.42 -9.42 5.33
N ALA A 371 -7.40 -9.57 6.20
CA ALA A 371 -7.43 -9.23 7.62
C ALA A 371 -8.71 -9.70 8.33
N VAL A 372 -8.97 -11.01 8.30
CA VAL A 372 -10.28 -11.58 8.68
C VAL A 372 -10.65 -11.36 10.16
N SER A 373 -9.66 -11.09 11.03
CA SER A 373 -9.89 -10.62 12.40
C SER A 373 -10.84 -9.41 12.44
N GLU A 374 -10.74 -8.48 11.49
CA GLU A 374 -11.62 -7.31 11.39
C GLU A 374 -13.06 -7.68 11.01
N LEU A 375 -13.25 -8.67 10.14
CA LEU A 375 -14.58 -9.19 9.80
C LEU A 375 -15.23 -9.90 11.00
N SER A 376 -14.42 -10.58 11.82
CA SER A 376 -14.86 -11.21 13.07
C SER A 376 -15.25 -10.16 14.09
N ASN A 377 -14.41 -9.14 14.31
CA ASN A 377 -14.70 -8.04 15.22
C ASN A 377 -15.97 -7.29 14.80
N ALA A 378 -16.13 -6.99 13.51
CA ALA A 378 -17.35 -6.39 12.99
C ALA A 378 -18.59 -7.25 13.24
N TYR A 379 -18.49 -8.58 13.14
CA TYR A 379 -19.59 -9.49 13.48
C TYR A 379 -19.93 -9.42 14.98
N ARG A 380 -18.91 -9.49 15.85
CA ARG A 380 -19.10 -9.43 17.31
C ARG A 380 -19.77 -8.13 17.74
N GLU A 381 -19.36 -7.01 17.14
CA GLU A 381 -19.92 -5.68 17.40
C GLU A 381 -21.36 -5.56 16.88
N GLU A 382 -21.61 -5.89 15.61
CA GLU A 382 -22.93 -5.75 14.97
C GLU A 382 -23.99 -6.64 15.65
N PHE A 383 -23.63 -7.87 15.99
CA PHE A 383 -24.55 -8.86 16.55
C PHE A 383 -24.49 -8.97 18.08
N ASN A 384 -23.65 -8.16 18.75
CA ASN A 384 -23.43 -8.18 20.19
C ASN A 384 -23.06 -9.59 20.72
N GLN A 385 -22.12 -10.24 20.05
CA GLN A 385 -21.65 -11.60 20.37
C GLN A 385 -20.12 -11.60 20.61
N PRO A 386 -19.63 -11.06 21.73
CA PRO A 386 -18.18 -10.87 21.96
C PRO A 386 -17.35 -12.16 21.91
N ASP A 387 -17.96 -13.30 22.25
CA ASP A 387 -17.29 -14.60 22.30
C ASP A 387 -17.44 -15.43 21.00
N ALA A 388 -18.05 -14.88 19.95
CA ALA A 388 -18.25 -15.61 18.70
C ALA A 388 -16.91 -15.84 17.97
N VAL A 389 -16.68 -17.06 17.48
CA VAL A 389 -15.50 -17.44 16.70
C VAL A 389 -15.95 -18.18 15.43
N GLY A 390 -15.35 -17.84 14.28
CA GLY A 390 -15.66 -18.46 12.99
C GLY A 390 -16.88 -17.88 12.26
N MET A 391 -17.29 -16.66 12.62
CA MET A 391 -18.34 -15.90 11.94
C MET A 391 -17.78 -14.57 11.48
N TYR A 392 -18.08 -14.18 10.23
CA TYR A 392 -17.43 -13.07 9.54
C TYR A 392 -18.45 -12.18 8.86
N TYR A 393 -18.43 -10.89 9.21
CA TYR A 393 -19.35 -9.90 8.68
C TYR A 393 -18.65 -8.98 7.68
N PHE A 394 -19.09 -9.01 6.41
CA PHE A 394 -18.62 -8.13 5.35
C PHE A 394 -19.34 -6.77 5.45
N TRP A 395 -18.92 -5.96 6.44
CA TRP A 395 -19.64 -4.76 6.87
C TRP A 395 -19.57 -3.59 5.88
N ARG A 396 -18.65 -3.60 4.91
CA ARG A 396 -18.49 -2.49 3.95
C ARG A 396 -19.43 -2.62 2.74
N GLY A 397 -19.83 -3.84 2.40
CA GLY A 397 -20.71 -4.11 1.25
C GLY A 397 -22.11 -3.53 1.43
N GLU A 398 -22.88 -3.40 0.35
CA GLU A 398 -24.28 -2.98 0.42
C GLU A 398 -25.18 -4.08 0.97
N GLU A 399 -24.96 -5.33 0.55
CA GLU A 399 -25.80 -6.50 0.90
C GLU A 399 -25.45 -7.13 2.28
N LYS A 400 -24.61 -6.47 3.11
CA LYS A 400 -24.28 -6.85 4.51
C LYS A 400 -24.20 -8.37 4.74
N VAL A 401 -23.26 -9.02 4.06
CA VAL A 401 -23.13 -10.48 4.03
C VAL A 401 -22.46 -11.00 5.30
N VAL A 402 -22.99 -12.08 5.88
CA VAL A 402 -22.35 -12.85 6.95
C VAL A 402 -21.95 -14.23 6.42
N MET A 403 -20.73 -14.66 6.71
CA MET A 403 -20.23 -16.00 6.39
C MET A 403 -19.76 -16.72 7.65
N SER A 404 -20.06 -18.01 7.73
CA SER A 404 -19.36 -18.93 8.60
C SER A 404 -17.98 -19.27 8.04
N ARG A 405 -17.11 -19.83 8.89
CA ARG A 405 -15.82 -20.42 8.53
C ARG A 405 -15.87 -21.29 7.27
N ASP A 406 -16.81 -22.24 7.21
CA ASP A 406 -16.91 -23.17 6.08
C ASP A 406 -17.28 -22.45 4.78
N GLN A 407 -18.16 -21.46 4.85
CA GLN A 407 -18.52 -20.62 3.71
C GLN A 407 -17.34 -19.76 3.23
N LEU A 408 -16.52 -19.26 4.16
CA LEU A 408 -15.33 -18.49 3.83
C LEU A 408 -14.26 -19.35 3.15
N VAL A 409 -14.04 -20.58 3.63
CA VAL A 409 -13.15 -21.55 2.94
C VAL A 409 -13.65 -21.86 1.54
N GLU A 410 -14.96 -22.06 1.36
CA GLU A 410 -15.53 -22.32 0.05
C GLU A 410 -15.38 -21.12 -0.91
N LEU A 411 -15.48 -19.88 -0.40
CA LEU A 411 -15.15 -18.67 -1.15
C LEU A 411 -13.70 -18.70 -1.65
N TYR A 412 -12.74 -19.03 -0.78
CA TYR A 412 -11.32 -19.13 -1.13
C TYR A 412 -11.06 -20.23 -2.17
N LYS A 413 -11.68 -21.41 -2.00
CA LYS A 413 -11.54 -22.52 -2.95
C LYS A 413 -12.02 -22.13 -4.35
N LYS A 414 -13.19 -21.48 -4.45
CA LYS A 414 -13.70 -20.96 -5.73
C LYS A 414 -12.79 -19.87 -6.31
N THR A 415 -12.26 -19.02 -5.45
CA THR A 415 -11.36 -17.94 -5.89
C THR A 415 -10.07 -18.49 -6.48
N VAL A 416 -9.47 -19.51 -5.87
CA VAL A 416 -8.28 -20.20 -6.41
C VAL A 416 -8.57 -20.96 -7.70
N GLN A 417 -9.83 -21.22 -8.07
CA GLN A 417 -10.14 -21.82 -9.38
C GLN A 417 -10.18 -20.77 -10.50
N GLU A 418 -10.60 -19.54 -10.18
CA GLU A 418 -10.85 -18.48 -11.17
C GLU A 418 -9.73 -17.44 -11.27
N ILE A 419 -9.02 -17.21 -10.16
CA ILE A 419 -8.08 -16.12 -9.96
C ILE A 419 -6.69 -16.69 -9.71
N PRO A 420 -5.62 -16.14 -10.33
CA PRO A 420 -4.24 -16.60 -10.16
C PRO A 420 -3.66 -16.21 -8.79
N LEU A 421 -4.31 -16.66 -7.71
CA LEU A 421 -3.93 -16.39 -6.33
C LEU A 421 -2.77 -17.31 -5.90
N VAL A 422 -1.71 -16.73 -5.35
CA VAL A 422 -0.55 -17.49 -4.81
C VAL A 422 -0.39 -17.37 -3.31
N MET A 423 -1.01 -16.36 -2.68
CA MET A 423 -0.84 -16.07 -1.26
C MET A 423 -2.14 -15.58 -0.62
N LEU A 424 -2.40 -16.06 0.59
CA LEU A 424 -3.47 -15.62 1.47
C LEU A 424 -2.87 -15.33 2.86
N GLU A 425 -2.85 -14.06 3.26
CA GLU A 425 -2.46 -13.58 4.58
C GLU A 425 -3.69 -13.42 5.46
N ASP A 426 -3.62 -13.81 6.74
CA ASP A 426 -4.69 -13.65 7.73
C ASP A 426 -6.10 -14.02 7.22
N GLY A 427 -6.17 -15.20 6.58
CA GLY A 427 -7.40 -15.73 5.99
C GLY A 427 -8.47 -16.14 7.00
N PHE A 428 -8.14 -16.20 8.29
CA PHE A 428 -9.07 -16.43 9.39
C PHE A 428 -8.69 -15.51 10.55
N ALA A 429 -9.66 -15.22 11.44
CA ALA A 429 -9.37 -14.43 12.64
C ALA A 429 -8.28 -15.10 13.49
N GLU A 430 -7.50 -14.30 14.21
CA GLU A 430 -6.36 -14.75 15.03
C GLU A 430 -6.73 -15.80 16.09
N ASP A 431 -7.99 -15.83 16.54
CA ASP A 431 -8.53 -16.79 17.51
C ASP A 431 -9.25 -17.99 16.87
N ASP A 432 -9.36 -18.03 15.54
CA ASP A 432 -10.01 -19.12 14.82
C ASP A 432 -9.03 -20.21 14.33
N TYR A 433 -8.44 -20.93 15.29
CA TYR A 433 -7.51 -22.03 15.02
C TYR A 433 -8.08 -23.13 14.10
N GLU A 434 -9.39 -23.41 14.15
CA GLU A 434 -10.00 -24.41 13.26
C GLU A 434 -10.08 -23.91 11.82
N GLY A 435 -10.35 -22.61 11.62
CA GLY A 435 -10.30 -21.97 10.31
C GLY A 435 -8.92 -22.07 9.68
N TRP A 436 -7.88 -21.74 10.45
CA TRP A 436 -6.48 -21.88 10.02
C TRP A 436 -6.12 -23.33 9.66
N ARG A 437 -6.51 -24.32 10.48
CA ARG A 437 -6.33 -25.75 10.15
C ARG A 437 -7.03 -26.14 8.85
N LEU A 438 -8.27 -25.68 8.67
CA LEU A 438 -9.08 -26.02 7.52
C LEU A 438 -8.48 -25.45 6.22
N VAL A 439 -8.06 -24.19 6.21
CA VAL A 439 -7.44 -23.58 5.02
C VAL A 439 -6.08 -24.18 4.70
N MET A 440 -5.28 -24.52 5.72
CA MET A 440 -4.01 -25.22 5.51
C MET A 440 -4.22 -26.61 4.93
N LYS A 441 -5.22 -27.36 5.40
CA LYS A 441 -5.58 -28.67 4.86
C LYS A 441 -6.03 -28.59 3.40
N GLU A 442 -6.88 -27.63 3.05
CA GLU A 442 -7.49 -27.54 1.72
C GLU A 442 -6.60 -26.86 0.67
N LEU A 443 -5.84 -25.84 1.08
CA LEU A 443 -5.11 -24.92 0.18
C LEU A 443 -3.62 -24.76 0.53
N GLY A 444 -3.13 -25.27 1.66
CA GLY A 444 -1.75 -25.07 2.11
C GLY A 444 -0.68 -25.70 1.21
N ASP A 445 -1.03 -26.70 0.39
CA ASP A 445 -0.14 -27.26 -0.64
C ASP A 445 -0.04 -26.38 -1.90
N LYS A 446 -1.02 -25.49 -2.10
CA LYS A 446 -1.16 -24.63 -3.29
C LYS A 446 -0.76 -23.19 -3.01
N LEU A 447 -1.15 -22.64 -1.87
CA LEU A 447 -0.96 -21.24 -1.51
C LEU A 447 0.08 -21.06 -0.41
N PHE A 448 0.74 -19.90 -0.41
CA PHE A 448 1.39 -19.37 0.78
C PHE A 448 0.31 -18.88 1.75
N ILE A 449 0.14 -19.57 2.87
CA ILE A 449 -0.76 -19.19 3.96
C ILE A 449 0.09 -18.47 4.98
N VAL A 450 -0.07 -17.16 5.04
CA VAL A 450 0.77 -16.25 5.81
C VAL A 450 0.07 -15.90 7.12
N GLY A 451 0.74 -16.12 8.25
CA GLY A 451 0.28 -15.63 9.55
C GLY A 451 0.94 -14.31 9.92
N ASP A 452 0.12 -13.31 10.27
CA ASP A 452 0.52 -12.00 10.80
C ASP A 452 -0.04 -11.79 12.20
N ASP A 453 -1.35 -11.55 12.33
CA ASP A 453 -2.01 -11.31 13.63
C ASP A 453 -1.88 -12.52 14.58
N ILE A 454 -2.01 -13.74 14.05
CA ILE A 454 -1.92 -14.97 14.86
C ILE A 454 -0.53 -15.18 15.49
N VAL A 455 0.54 -14.58 14.94
CA VAL A 455 1.92 -14.79 15.41
C VAL A 455 2.63 -13.55 15.94
N THR A 456 2.24 -12.36 15.51
CA THR A 456 2.83 -11.07 15.93
C THR A 456 4.37 -11.01 15.93
N THR A 457 5.01 -11.69 14.97
CA THR A 457 6.48 -11.83 14.90
C THR A 457 7.11 -12.39 16.20
N LYS A 458 6.33 -13.05 17.05
CA LYS A 458 6.80 -13.63 18.31
C LYS A 458 7.28 -15.05 18.09
N ASP A 459 8.57 -15.29 18.26
CA ASP A 459 9.24 -16.57 18.05
C ASP A 459 8.54 -17.78 18.71
N SER A 460 8.08 -17.65 19.95
CA SER A 460 7.31 -18.71 20.64
C SER A 460 5.94 -19.00 20.00
N THR A 461 5.23 -17.97 19.54
CA THR A 461 3.93 -18.12 18.87
C THR A 461 4.11 -18.67 17.44
N ILE A 462 5.17 -18.24 16.74
CA ILE A 462 5.58 -18.79 15.44
C ILE A 462 5.85 -20.29 15.57
N GLU A 463 6.62 -20.71 16.57
CA GLU A 463 6.91 -22.13 16.81
C GLU A 463 5.64 -22.92 17.10
N LYS A 464 4.73 -22.40 17.93
CA LYS A 464 3.44 -23.03 18.24
C LYS A 464 2.59 -23.19 16.98
N CYS A 465 2.38 -22.13 16.21
CA CYS A 465 1.54 -22.18 15.00
C CYS A 465 2.13 -23.09 13.92
N ALA A 466 3.46 -23.17 13.83
CA ALA A 466 4.14 -24.12 12.96
C ALA A 466 3.93 -25.58 13.41
N ASP A 467 4.03 -25.86 14.71
CA ASP A 467 3.78 -27.18 15.29
C ASP A 467 2.33 -27.64 15.06
N ASP A 468 1.38 -26.71 15.16
CA ASP A 468 -0.06 -26.94 14.97
C ASP A 468 -0.48 -26.96 13.49
N GLY A 469 0.45 -26.69 12.55
CA GLY A 469 0.21 -26.72 11.11
C GLY A 469 -0.75 -25.64 10.61
N LEU A 470 -0.75 -24.47 11.25
CA LEU A 470 -1.71 -23.39 11.00
C LEU A 470 -1.31 -22.46 9.84
N MET A 471 -0.02 -22.42 9.50
CA MET A 471 0.52 -21.56 8.44
C MET A 471 1.76 -22.21 7.82
N ASN A 472 2.20 -21.72 6.66
CA ASN A 472 3.46 -22.14 6.03
C ASN A 472 4.42 -20.98 5.73
N VAL A 473 4.00 -19.74 5.98
CA VAL A 473 4.83 -18.53 5.91
C VAL A 473 4.57 -17.69 7.15
N SER A 474 5.62 -17.16 7.76
CA SER A 474 5.48 -16.15 8.82
C SER A 474 5.65 -14.76 8.22
N LEU A 475 4.70 -13.86 8.49
CA LEU A 475 4.92 -12.43 8.28
C LEU A 475 5.88 -11.91 9.37
N ILE A 476 6.84 -11.07 8.98
CA ILE A 476 7.86 -10.52 9.88
C ILE A 476 7.74 -9.00 9.90
N LYS A 477 7.35 -8.45 11.05
CA LYS A 477 7.31 -7.03 11.36
C LYS A 477 8.16 -6.77 12.58
N ALA A 478 9.38 -6.26 12.37
CA ALA A 478 10.36 -6.09 13.45
C ALA A 478 9.85 -5.26 14.64
N ASN A 479 8.91 -4.34 14.41
CA ASN A 479 8.32 -3.52 15.46
C ASN A 479 7.32 -4.28 16.36
N GLN A 480 6.79 -5.44 15.94
CA GLN A 480 5.93 -6.27 16.80
C GLN A 480 6.73 -7.00 17.89
N ILE A 481 8.04 -7.24 17.70
CA ILE A 481 8.92 -7.83 18.72
C ILE A 481 9.88 -6.82 19.34
N GLY A 482 10.32 -5.81 18.58
CA GLY A 482 10.90 -4.57 19.09
C GLY A 482 12.41 -4.51 19.28
N THR A 483 13.17 -5.53 18.86
CA THR A 483 14.63 -5.45 18.66
C THR A 483 15.03 -6.18 17.38
N LEU A 484 16.18 -5.84 16.81
CA LEU A 484 16.72 -6.56 15.65
C LEU A 484 17.08 -8.01 16.03
N SER A 485 17.71 -8.25 17.19
CA SER A 485 18.12 -9.60 17.61
C SER A 485 16.94 -10.54 17.84
N GLU A 486 15.87 -10.07 18.51
CA GLU A 486 14.65 -10.88 18.66
C GLU A 486 13.95 -11.12 17.31
N THR A 487 14.02 -10.16 16.38
CA THR A 487 13.52 -10.33 15.01
C THR A 487 14.29 -11.43 14.29
N LEU A 488 15.62 -11.45 14.37
CA LEU A 488 16.46 -12.49 13.78
C LEU A 488 16.15 -13.88 14.37
N ILE A 489 15.89 -13.98 15.68
CA ILE A 489 15.46 -15.23 16.32
C ILE A 489 14.11 -15.70 15.76
N ALA A 490 13.11 -14.82 15.70
CA ALA A 490 11.80 -15.15 15.15
C ALA A 490 11.89 -15.70 13.72
N MET A 491 12.73 -15.07 12.89
CA MET A 491 13.02 -15.53 11.53
C MET A 491 13.71 -16.90 11.51
N LEU A 492 14.69 -17.13 12.39
CA LEU A 492 15.38 -18.42 12.47
C LEU A 492 14.48 -19.54 12.99
N VAL A 493 13.54 -19.26 13.89
CA VAL A 493 12.53 -20.23 14.33
C VAL A 493 11.67 -20.66 13.15
N ALA A 494 11.14 -19.70 12.39
CA ALA A 494 10.35 -20.01 11.20
C ALA A 494 11.13 -20.84 10.16
N LEU A 495 12.37 -20.44 9.85
CA LEU A 495 13.24 -21.18 8.93
C LEU A 495 13.59 -22.59 9.44
N GLY A 496 13.86 -22.74 10.74
CA GLY A 496 14.13 -24.03 11.40
C GLY A 496 12.91 -24.97 11.42
N LYS A 497 11.70 -24.41 11.45
CA LYS A 497 10.44 -25.14 11.25
C LYS A 497 10.14 -25.47 9.79
N GLY A 498 10.95 -24.99 8.84
CA GLY A 498 10.75 -25.19 7.41
C GLY A 498 9.69 -24.27 6.79
N MET A 499 9.34 -23.16 7.47
CA MET A 499 8.47 -22.13 6.92
C MET A 499 9.28 -21.11 6.11
N ASP A 500 8.60 -20.46 5.17
CA ASP A 500 9.13 -19.30 4.45
C ASP A 500 8.89 -18.00 5.24
N LEU A 501 9.56 -16.92 4.80
CA LEU A 501 9.49 -15.61 5.44
C LEU A 501 8.97 -14.55 4.46
N LEU A 502 8.05 -13.70 4.93
CA LEU A 502 7.59 -12.50 4.23
C LEU A 502 7.81 -11.29 5.14
N VAL A 503 8.75 -10.40 4.78
CA VAL A 503 8.99 -9.19 5.58
C VAL A 503 7.97 -8.12 5.20
N SER A 504 7.37 -7.46 6.19
CA SER A 504 6.32 -6.47 5.98
C SER A 504 6.64 -5.13 6.62
N HIS A 505 6.13 -4.07 5.97
CA HIS A 505 6.04 -2.75 6.58
C HIS A 505 4.95 -2.71 7.69
N ARG A 506 4.70 -1.52 8.25
CA ARG A 506 3.40 -1.17 8.88
C ARG A 506 2.66 -0.09 8.10
N SER A 507 1.35 0.01 8.32
CA SER A 507 0.49 1.05 7.73
C SER A 507 1.00 2.46 7.96
N LYS A 508 1.69 2.71 9.07
CA LYS A 508 2.32 3.99 9.41
C LYS A 508 3.84 3.85 9.43
N SER A 509 4.47 4.20 8.31
CA SER A 509 5.91 3.99 8.11
C SER A 509 6.69 5.31 7.97
N PRO A 510 7.91 5.40 8.52
CA PRO A 510 8.85 6.45 8.19
C PRO A 510 9.61 6.16 6.88
N ASN A 511 10.37 7.14 6.39
CA ASN A 511 11.27 7.00 5.23
C ASN A 511 12.56 6.25 5.60
N ASP A 512 12.40 5.00 6.03
CA ASP A 512 13.48 4.10 6.43
C ASP A 512 13.41 2.79 5.63
N ASP A 513 14.56 2.18 5.39
CA ASP A 513 14.74 0.96 4.59
C ASP A 513 15.00 -0.30 5.44
N MET A 514 14.75 -0.26 6.75
CA MET A 514 14.92 -1.38 7.67
C MET A 514 14.36 -2.71 7.12
N GLU A 515 13.14 -2.71 6.59
CA GLU A 515 12.49 -3.90 6.05
C GLU A 515 13.27 -4.49 4.86
N ALA A 516 13.83 -3.64 4.00
CA ALA A 516 14.67 -4.09 2.88
C ALA A 516 15.96 -4.76 3.37
N GLN A 517 16.61 -4.18 4.37
CA GLN A 517 17.86 -4.70 4.94
C GLN A 517 17.63 -6.07 5.61
N ILE A 518 16.54 -6.20 6.38
CA ILE A 518 16.13 -7.47 7.01
C ILE A 518 15.79 -8.52 5.95
N ALA A 519 15.02 -8.14 4.92
CA ALA A 519 14.59 -9.05 3.87
C ALA A 519 15.76 -9.62 3.05
N LEU A 520 16.77 -8.78 2.76
CA LEU A 520 18.01 -9.18 2.11
C LEU A 520 18.90 -10.03 3.01
N ALA A 521 19.00 -9.70 4.31
CA ALA A 521 19.83 -10.44 5.26
C ALA A 521 19.46 -11.93 5.30
N ALA A 522 18.17 -12.24 5.32
CA ALA A 522 17.65 -13.60 5.48
C ALA A 522 17.20 -14.29 4.17
N ASN A 523 17.45 -13.69 3.00
CA ASN A 523 16.99 -14.22 1.70
C ASN A 523 15.48 -14.57 1.70
N THR A 524 14.67 -13.69 2.27
CA THR A 524 13.23 -13.91 2.49
C THR A 524 12.49 -14.25 1.20
N MET A 525 11.37 -14.97 1.32
CA MET A 525 10.53 -15.34 0.18
C MET A 525 9.98 -14.10 -0.51
N GLY A 526 9.48 -13.15 0.28
CA GLY A 526 8.96 -11.91 -0.26
C GLY A 526 9.14 -10.70 0.65
N ILE A 527 8.74 -9.57 0.10
CA ILE A 527 8.56 -8.32 0.83
C ILE A 527 7.20 -7.70 0.50
N LYS A 528 6.43 -7.36 1.54
CA LYS A 528 5.18 -6.58 1.49
C LYS A 528 5.48 -5.17 1.98
N ALA A 529 5.82 -4.29 1.04
CA ALA A 529 6.21 -2.90 1.35
C ALA A 529 5.22 -1.87 0.78
N GLY A 530 3.99 -2.27 0.44
CA GLY A 530 2.89 -1.38 0.06
C GLY A 530 2.85 -1.03 -1.42
N GLY A 531 1.98 -0.08 -1.76
CA GLY A 531 1.87 0.52 -3.09
C GLY A 531 3.05 1.42 -3.42
N GLY A 532 3.04 2.05 -4.60
CA GLY A 532 4.14 2.97 -4.98
C GLY A 532 3.66 4.37 -5.33
N ALA A 533 2.64 4.83 -4.61
CA ALA A 533 2.23 6.24 -4.61
C ALA A 533 2.90 7.04 -3.48
N ASN A 534 3.46 6.36 -2.46
CA ASN A 534 3.95 7.00 -1.24
C ASN A 534 5.47 6.80 -1.08
N THR A 535 6.15 7.85 -0.63
CA THR A 535 7.62 7.90 -0.56
C THR A 535 8.20 6.84 0.38
N GLU A 536 7.60 6.63 1.54
CA GLU A 536 8.08 5.69 2.56
C GLU A 536 8.09 4.23 2.09
N ARG A 537 7.22 3.91 1.13
CA ARG A 537 7.16 2.60 0.45
C ARG A 537 8.24 2.48 -0.60
N LEU A 538 8.39 3.52 -1.42
CA LEU A 538 9.40 3.59 -2.48
C LEU A 538 10.83 3.56 -1.91
N PHE A 539 11.06 4.08 -0.70
CA PHE A 539 12.36 3.98 -0.01
C PHE A 539 12.80 2.53 0.20
N LYS A 540 11.89 1.65 0.61
CA LYS A 540 12.18 0.22 0.87
C LYS A 540 12.50 -0.50 -0.44
N TYR A 541 11.68 -0.33 -1.48
CA TYR A 541 11.94 -0.91 -2.79
C TYR A 541 13.21 -0.35 -3.45
N GLY A 542 13.46 0.95 -3.28
CA GLY A 542 14.64 1.66 -3.78
C GLY A 542 15.93 1.17 -3.14
N SER A 543 15.92 0.84 -1.84
CA SER A 543 17.09 0.27 -1.15
C SER A 543 17.50 -1.09 -1.74
N ILE A 544 16.55 -2.00 -1.95
CA ILE A 544 16.82 -3.30 -2.60
C ILE A 544 17.40 -3.08 -4.00
N THR A 545 16.77 -2.19 -4.76
CA THR A 545 17.21 -1.82 -6.11
C THR A 545 18.66 -1.33 -6.12
N LYS A 546 18.99 -0.40 -5.21
CA LYS A 546 20.31 0.19 -5.06
C LYS A 546 21.35 -0.89 -4.72
N ILE A 547 21.11 -1.68 -3.68
CA ILE A 547 22.06 -2.70 -3.20
C ILE A 547 22.34 -3.74 -4.29
N MET A 548 21.29 -4.25 -4.94
CA MET A 548 21.45 -5.25 -5.99
C MET A 548 22.24 -4.70 -7.19
N LYS A 549 21.96 -3.46 -7.64
CA LYS A 549 22.72 -2.80 -8.70
C LYS A 549 24.17 -2.55 -8.33
N GLU A 550 24.44 -2.08 -7.12
CA GLU A 550 25.80 -1.81 -6.65
C GLU A 550 26.62 -3.10 -6.67
N LEU A 551 26.08 -4.20 -6.14
CA LEU A 551 26.73 -5.50 -6.13
C LEU A 551 26.93 -6.07 -7.54
N GLU A 552 25.94 -5.94 -8.42
CA GLU A 552 26.05 -6.37 -9.81
C GLU A 552 27.11 -5.57 -10.57
N SER A 553 27.20 -4.25 -10.32
CA SER A 553 28.21 -3.37 -10.92
C SER A 553 29.64 -3.59 -10.37
N ALA A 554 29.74 -4.13 -9.16
CA ALA A 554 31.01 -4.51 -8.53
C ALA A 554 31.52 -5.87 -9.03
N ARG A 555 30.64 -6.69 -9.63
CA ARG A 555 30.96 -8.02 -10.15
C ARG A 555 32.07 -7.93 -11.20
N GLY A 556 33.17 -8.65 -10.99
CA GLY A 556 34.31 -8.70 -11.91
C GLY A 556 35.29 -7.53 -11.81
N LYS A 557 35.03 -6.51 -10.99
CA LYS A 557 36.01 -5.47 -10.69
C LYS A 557 37.01 -5.99 -9.66
N LYS A 558 38.29 -6.05 -10.02
CA LYS A 558 39.37 -6.19 -9.04
C LYS A 558 39.50 -4.87 -8.31
N PHE A 559 38.94 -4.80 -7.10
CA PHE A 559 39.27 -3.72 -6.19
C PHE A 559 40.65 -4.02 -5.59
N GLU A 560 41.63 -3.18 -5.90
CA GLU A 560 42.83 -3.12 -5.06
C GLU A 560 42.40 -2.58 -3.70
N ARG A 561 42.31 -3.49 -2.70
CA ARG A 561 42.26 -3.08 -1.30
C ARG A 561 43.63 -2.48 -0.99
N LYS A 562 43.78 -1.17 -1.14
CA LYS A 562 44.82 -0.46 -0.38
C LYS A 562 44.44 -0.63 1.08
N GLU A 563 45.20 -1.43 1.82
CA GLU A 563 45.09 -1.51 3.26
C GLU A 563 45.46 -0.14 3.83
N TYR A 564 44.44 0.67 4.07
CA TYR A 564 44.58 1.84 4.91
C TYR A 564 44.39 1.40 6.36
N THR A 565 45.40 0.72 6.93
CA THR A 565 45.44 0.38 8.36
C THR A 565 45.10 1.59 9.21
N ASP A 566 45.62 2.76 8.83
CA ASP A 566 45.38 4.05 9.46
C ASP A 566 43.89 4.44 9.49
N ILE A 567 43.13 4.16 8.43
CA ILE A 567 41.68 4.43 8.38
C ILE A 567 40.93 3.49 9.31
N ARG A 568 41.33 2.21 9.37
CA ARG A 568 40.66 1.22 10.21
C ARG A 568 40.89 1.51 11.69
N ASP A 569 42.13 1.87 12.05
CA ASP A 569 42.49 2.29 13.39
C ASP A 569 41.81 3.60 13.78
N PHE A 570 41.70 4.54 12.83
CA PHE A 570 40.91 5.76 13.02
C PHE A 570 39.44 5.45 13.32
N LEU A 571 38.77 4.65 12.47
CA LEU A 571 37.36 4.28 12.66
C LEU A 571 37.14 3.53 13.97
N ASN A 572 38.05 2.64 14.36
CA ASN A 572 37.99 1.91 15.62
C ASN A 572 38.14 2.81 16.86
N ASN A 573 38.76 3.99 16.72
CA ASN A 573 38.93 4.96 17.79
C ASN A 573 37.83 6.02 17.85
N LEU A 574 36.87 6.00 16.92
CA LEU A 574 35.71 6.89 17.01
C LEU A 574 34.87 6.58 18.25
N VAL A 575 34.45 7.65 18.92
CA VAL A 575 33.63 7.61 20.13
C VAL A 575 32.24 8.10 19.79
N ILE A 576 31.21 7.49 20.39
CA ILE A 576 29.85 7.99 20.30
C ILE A 576 29.77 9.31 21.06
N THR A 577 29.56 10.41 20.35
CA THR A 577 29.65 11.76 20.91
C THR A 577 28.30 12.35 21.27
N ASP A 578 27.27 12.04 20.48
CA ASP A 578 25.92 12.54 20.67
C ASP A 578 24.89 11.51 20.18
N ILE A 579 23.77 11.41 20.89
CA ILE A 579 22.57 10.69 20.45
C ILE A 579 21.41 11.68 20.50
N ILE A 580 20.82 11.97 19.34
CA ILE A 580 19.70 12.89 19.21
C ILE A 580 18.46 12.08 18.86
N ALA A 581 17.44 12.14 19.70
CA ALA A 581 16.13 11.56 19.43
C ALA A 581 15.13 12.66 19.07
N TYR A 582 14.18 12.35 18.20
CA TYR A 582 13.18 13.29 17.74
C TYR A 582 11.92 12.55 17.24
N GLU A 583 10.84 13.30 17.06
CA GLU A 583 9.61 12.78 16.47
C GLU A 583 9.78 12.67 14.94
N GLU A 584 9.87 11.45 14.43
CA GLU A 584 9.94 11.15 13.00
C GLU A 584 8.52 11.12 12.42
N PRO A 585 8.21 11.94 11.40
CA PRO A 585 6.89 11.93 10.78
C PRO A 585 6.64 10.61 10.03
N THR A 586 5.39 10.14 10.08
CA THR A 586 4.92 9.03 9.24
C THR A 586 3.92 9.51 8.20
N ASN A 587 3.63 8.68 7.21
CA ASN A 587 2.61 8.93 6.18
C ASN A 587 1.19 9.21 6.73
N ALA A 588 0.89 8.83 7.98
CA ALA A 588 -0.41 9.06 8.61
C ALA A 588 -0.51 10.35 9.44
N GLY A 589 0.53 11.20 9.45
CA GLY A 589 0.56 12.41 10.27
C GLY A 589 0.66 12.17 11.78
N ILE A 590 0.96 10.93 12.20
CA ILE A 590 1.26 10.56 13.58
C ILE A 590 2.76 10.28 13.66
N PRO A 591 3.51 10.91 14.57
CA PRO A 591 4.94 10.68 14.66
C PRO A 591 5.27 9.31 15.27
N SER A 592 6.44 8.80 14.89
CA SER A 592 7.15 7.74 15.59
C SER A 592 8.51 8.29 16.07
N VAL A 593 9.40 7.43 16.54
CA VAL A 593 10.71 7.84 17.04
C VAL A 593 11.78 7.73 15.95
N GLY A 594 12.46 8.83 15.69
CA GLY A 594 13.71 8.88 14.93
C GLY A 594 14.91 9.13 15.86
N VAL A 595 16.05 8.52 15.53
CA VAL A 595 17.31 8.67 16.25
C VAL A 595 18.44 8.96 15.27
N ASN A 596 19.29 9.92 15.63
CA ASN A 596 20.59 10.16 15.01
C ASN A 596 21.69 9.85 16.02
N ILE A 597 22.58 8.91 15.69
CA ILE A 597 23.77 8.60 16.48
C ILE A 597 24.98 9.18 15.78
N TYR A 598 25.74 9.99 16.51
CA TYR A 598 26.96 10.61 16.03
C TYR A 598 28.19 9.94 16.63
N ALA A 599 29.19 9.72 15.80
CA ALA A 599 30.52 9.30 16.25
C ALA A 599 31.59 10.26 15.72
N GLY A 600 32.60 10.52 16.54
CA GLY A 600 33.64 11.47 16.23
C GLY A 600 34.85 11.38 17.16
N ILE A 601 35.71 12.40 17.10
CA ILE A 601 36.89 12.51 17.96
C ILE A 601 36.48 13.17 19.29
N PRO A 602 36.69 12.51 20.44
CA PRO A 602 36.34 13.09 21.74
C PRO A 602 37.19 14.35 22.01
N GLY A 603 36.55 15.40 22.53
CA GLY A 603 37.20 16.68 22.87
C GLY A 603 37.47 17.63 21.70
N SER A 604 37.16 17.25 20.46
CA SER A 604 37.23 18.12 19.29
C SER A 604 35.85 18.67 18.94
N GLU A 605 35.68 20.00 18.88
CA GLU A 605 34.43 20.61 18.43
C GLU A 605 34.19 20.43 16.92
N GLU A 606 35.24 20.56 16.11
CA GLU A 606 35.18 20.41 14.65
C GLU A 606 34.86 18.97 14.22
N TYR A 607 35.51 18.00 14.87
CA TYR A 607 35.42 16.57 14.51
C TYR A 607 34.53 15.77 15.47
N LYS A 608 33.66 16.43 16.25
CA LYS A 608 32.73 15.76 17.17
C LYS A 608 31.74 14.86 16.44
N LYS A 609 31.34 15.21 15.21
CA LYS A 609 30.23 14.59 14.47
C LYS A 609 30.64 14.14 13.06
N ILE A 610 31.65 13.29 12.98
CA ILE A 610 32.18 12.78 11.70
C ILE A 610 31.20 11.83 11.02
N LEU A 611 30.69 10.86 11.78
CA LEU A 611 29.72 9.88 11.29
C LEU A 611 28.35 10.16 11.88
N LYS A 612 27.32 9.98 11.05
CA LYS A 612 25.92 10.06 11.45
C LYS A 612 25.21 8.82 10.93
N MET A 613 24.57 8.08 11.83
CA MET A 613 23.66 6.99 11.46
C MET A 613 22.27 7.27 12.00
N THR A 614 21.27 6.97 11.18
CA THR A 614 19.88 7.20 11.53
C THR A 614 19.17 5.88 11.79
N GLY A 615 18.13 5.90 12.61
CA GLY A 615 17.23 4.78 12.80
C GLY A 615 15.85 5.30 13.12
N SER A 616 14.84 4.83 12.40
CA SER A 616 13.46 5.17 12.68
C SER A 616 12.56 3.96 12.51
N THR A 617 11.50 3.91 13.31
CA THR A 617 10.67 2.71 13.41
C THR A 617 9.24 2.98 12.98
N PRO A 618 8.59 2.02 12.31
CA PRO A 618 7.18 2.16 11.95
C PRO A 618 6.25 2.04 13.17
N LEU A 619 5.13 2.74 13.10
CA LEU A 619 4.13 2.78 14.18
C LEU A 619 3.11 1.64 14.02
N GLY A 620 2.81 0.96 15.12
CA GLY A 620 1.74 -0.03 15.21
C GLY A 620 0.41 0.61 15.60
N THR A 621 -0.69 0.21 14.97
CA THR A 621 -2.04 0.75 15.18
C THR A 621 -2.75 0.16 16.40
N SER A 622 -2.36 -1.04 16.81
CA SER A 622 -2.85 -1.79 17.97
C SER A 622 -1.68 -2.67 18.43
N ALA A 623 -1.36 -2.63 19.72
CA ALA A 623 -0.52 -3.67 20.30
C ALA A 623 -1.45 -4.78 20.75
N GLY A 624 -1.48 -5.90 20.04
CA GLY A 624 -2.12 -7.12 20.54
C GLY A 624 -1.55 -7.51 21.92
N THR A 625 -2.19 -8.45 22.61
CA THR A 625 -1.75 -8.90 23.95
C THR A 625 -0.30 -9.43 23.96
N GLY A 626 0.22 -9.89 22.81
CA GLY A 626 1.59 -10.37 22.62
C GLY A 626 2.60 -9.39 22.00
N GLU A 627 2.18 -8.24 21.45
CA GLU A 627 3.09 -7.33 20.73
C GLU A 627 3.97 -6.48 21.67
N ALA A 628 5.11 -6.03 21.17
CA ALA A 628 5.88 -4.97 21.78
C ALA A 628 5.13 -3.63 21.72
N ILE A 629 5.16 -2.88 22.83
CA ILE A 629 4.34 -1.68 23.03
C ILE A 629 5.02 -0.48 22.39
N HIS A 630 4.32 0.16 21.46
CA HIS A 630 4.65 1.50 20.99
C HIS A 630 4.31 2.51 22.09
N LEU A 631 5.30 3.15 22.71
CA LEU A 631 5.07 4.06 23.82
C LEU A 631 4.61 5.43 23.29
N VAL A 632 3.37 5.78 23.62
CA VAL A 632 2.72 7.04 23.23
C VAL A 632 2.54 7.98 24.43
N ASP A 633 2.32 9.26 24.14
CA ASP A 633 2.20 10.34 25.13
C ASP A 633 1.01 10.16 26.07
N SER A 634 -0.06 9.51 25.62
CA SER A 634 -1.25 9.20 26.44
C SER A 634 -1.03 8.10 27.49
N ILE A 635 0.09 7.37 27.45
CA ILE A 635 0.49 6.45 28.51
C ILE A 635 1.21 7.26 29.57
N ILE A 636 0.57 7.46 30.73
CA ILE A 636 1.08 8.30 31.80
C ILE A 636 1.68 7.40 32.90
N GLU A 637 2.95 7.62 33.22
CA GLU A 637 3.59 6.91 34.33
C GLU A 637 3.15 7.46 35.68
N LYS A 638 3.25 6.62 36.71
CA LYS A 638 3.01 7.06 38.09
C LYS A 638 3.96 8.21 38.44
N SER A 639 3.43 9.27 39.05
CA SER A 639 4.19 10.44 39.49
C SER A 639 3.50 11.14 40.66
N PRO A 640 4.22 12.00 41.42
CA PRO A 640 3.61 12.80 42.47
C PRO A 640 2.42 13.65 41.98
N LEU A 641 2.46 14.08 40.71
CA LEU A 641 1.39 14.82 40.05
C LEU A 641 0.12 13.97 39.87
N VAL A 642 0.28 12.72 39.45
CA VAL A 642 -0.83 11.76 39.32
C VAL A 642 -1.42 11.44 40.69
N ASP A 643 -0.57 11.28 41.72
CA ASP A 643 -1.03 11.04 43.09
C ASP A 643 -1.78 12.27 43.66
N LYS A 644 -1.28 13.49 43.39
CA LYS A 644 -1.88 14.77 43.81
C LYS A 644 -3.26 15.01 43.19
N TYR A 645 -3.44 14.66 41.91
CA TYR A 645 -4.68 14.85 41.16
C TYR A 645 -5.33 13.52 40.76
N SER A 646 -5.31 12.54 41.66
CA SER A 646 -5.82 11.18 41.40
C SER A 646 -7.26 11.14 40.91
N GLU A 647 -8.07 12.16 41.23
CA GLU A 647 -9.43 12.32 40.75
C GLU A 647 -9.54 12.51 39.23
N LEU A 648 -8.47 12.93 38.55
CA LEU A 648 -8.43 13.17 37.10
C LEU A 648 -7.99 11.96 36.29
N PHE A 649 -7.44 10.92 36.93
CA PHE A 649 -6.81 9.79 36.26
C PHE A 649 -7.56 8.47 36.50
N THR A 650 -7.40 7.55 35.54
CA THR A 650 -7.86 6.17 35.62
C THR A 650 -6.65 5.24 35.56
N PRO A 651 -6.44 4.37 36.57
CA PRO A 651 -5.36 3.39 36.51
C PRO A 651 -5.59 2.39 35.38
N GLN A 652 -4.51 1.89 34.79
CA GLN A 652 -4.49 0.88 33.73
C GLN A 652 -3.88 -0.43 34.27
N PRO A 653 -4.17 -1.59 33.64
CA PRO A 653 -3.65 -2.89 34.09
C PRO A 653 -2.11 -2.98 34.18
N ASP A 654 -1.40 -2.25 33.33
CA ASP A 654 0.07 -2.20 33.26
C ASP A 654 0.69 -1.20 34.27
N LYS A 655 -0.09 -0.81 35.29
CA LYS A 655 0.29 0.17 36.32
C LYS A 655 0.60 1.57 35.76
N THR A 656 0.08 1.89 34.57
CA THR A 656 0.08 3.26 34.02
C THR A 656 -1.26 3.94 34.30
N PHE A 657 -1.39 5.19 33.84
CA PHE A 657 -2.57 6.02 34.03
C PHE A 657 -2.99 6.65 32.71
N LYS A 658 -4.28 6.97 32.60
CA LYS A 658 -4.85 7.81 31.56
C LYS A 658 -5.75 8.86 32.18
N PHE A 659 -5.93 10.02 31.55
CA PHE A 659 -6.98 10.93 31.97
C PHE A 659 -8.36 10.26 31.88
N LYS A 660 -9.24 10.55 32.84
CA LYS A 660 -10.63 10.08 32.81
C LYS A 660 -11.33 10.59 31.55
N LYS A 661 -12.25 9.77 31.02
CA LYS A 661 -13.07 10.16 29.89
C LYS A 661 -13.95 11.35 30.28
N GLY A 662 -13.97 12.40 29.45
CA GLY A 662 -14.81 13.58 29.64
C GLY A 662 -14.14 14.77 30.35
N ILE A 663 -12.89 14.65 30.81
CA ILE A 663 -12.10 15.79 31.29
C ILE A 663 -11.93 16.80 30.16
N LYS A 664 -12.13 18.08 30.49
CA LYS A 664 -11.95 19.23 29.58
C LYS A 664 -10.72 20.03 29.98
N GLU A 665 -10.23 20.84 29.04
CA GLU A 665 -9.10 21.73 29.28
C GLU A 665 -9.36 22.73 30.42
N SER A 666 -10.60 23.20 30.58
CA SER A 666 -11.01 24.05 31.72
C SER A 666 -10.75 23.37 33.06
N ASP A 667 -11.06 22.08 33.17
CA ASP A 667 -10.91 21.31 34.42
C ASP A 667 -9.43 21.19 34.83
N ILE A 668 -8.51 21.34 33.87
CA ILE A 668 -7.07 21.35 34.08
C ILE A 668 -6.57 22.76 34.42
N ILE A 669 -6.99 23.76 33.65
CA ILE A 669 -6.58 25.16 33.85
C ILE A 669 -7.04 25.66 35.23
N ASP A 670 -8.24 25.28 35.68
CA ASP A 670 -8.80 25.67 36.98
C ASP A 670 -7.95 25.17 38.17
N LYS A 671 -7.11 24.15 37.98
CA LYS A 671 -6.18 23.66 39.00
C LYS A 671 -4.96 24.57 39.19
N ASN A 672 -4.71 25.49 38.25
CA ASN A 672 -3.59 26.43 38.23
C ASN A 672 -2.22 25.77 38.50
N ASP A 673 -2.01 24.58 37.94
CA ASP A 673 -0.78 23.81 38.07
C ASP A 673 -0.09 23.71 36.69
N PRO A 674 1.08 24.36 36.49
CA PRO A 674 1.78 24.34 35.22
C PRO A 674 2.20 22.94 34.77
N GLU A 675 2.54 22.04 35.69
CA GLU A 675 2.96 20.67 35.35
C GLU A 675 1.77 19.84 34.86
N LEU A 676 0.61 19.98 35.52
CA LEU A 676 -0.63 19.34 35.07
C LEU A 676 -1.06 19.86 33.70
N THR A 677 -0.95 21.16 33.49
CA THR A 677 -1.26 21.81 32.21
C THR A 677 -0.34 21.31 31.10
N ALA A 678 0.97 21.23 31.35
CA ALA A 678 1.94 20.72 30.40
C ALA A 678 1.71 19.22 30.09
N LEU A 679 1.38 18.41 31.10
CA LEU A 679 1.04 17.00 30.91
C LEU A 679 -0.23 16.85 30.06
N TRP A 680 -1.28 17.63 30.34
CA TRP A 680 -2.50 17.64 29.55
C TRP A 680 -2.20 18.00 28.09
N GLN A 681 -1.53 19.12 27.84
CA GLN A 681 -1.17 19.55 26.49
C GLN A 681 -0.37 18.49 25.73
N LYS A 682 0.60 17.84 26.39
CA LYS A 682 1.38 16.75 25.81
C LYS A 682 0.49 15.56 25.41
N VAL A 683 -0.40 15.13 26.31
CA VAL A 683 -1.30 13.98 26.10
C VAL A 683 -2.37 14.26 25.03
N GLN A 684 -2.70 15.52 24.75
CA GLN A 684 -3.65 15.87 23.68
C GLN A 684 -3.01 15.90 22.28
N ARG A 685 -1.67 15.94 22.18
CA ARG A 685 -0.97 15.97 20.88
C ARG A 685 -1.27 14.70 20.06
N TYR A 686 -1.57 14.89 18.77
CA TYR A 686 -1.86 13.81 17.82
C TYR A 686 -2.93 12.82 18.32
N GLU A 687 -4.01 13.32 18.94
CA GLU A 687 -5.05 12.46 19.56
C GLU A 687 -4.48 11.50 20.63
N GLY A 688 -3.43 11.94 21.35
CA GLY A 688 -2.73 11.14 22.36
C GLY A 688 -1.74 10.11 21.82
N LYS A 689 -1.44 10.17 20.52
CA LYS A 689 -0.51 9.26 19.83
C LYS A 689 0.86 9.89 19.56
N GLY A 690 1.15 11.07 20.13
CA GLY A 690 2.51 11.63 20.14
C GLY A 690 3.49 10.69 20.86
N CYS A 691 4.81 10.89 20.69
CA CYS A 691 5.81 9.94 21.22
C CYS A 691 6.96 10.61 22.00
N LEU A 692 6.71 11.79 22.58
CA LEU A 692 7.71 12.51 23.37
C LEU A 692 8.19 11.73 24.59
N ASN A 693 7.34 10.89 25.20
CA ASN A 693 7.78 10.00 26.29
C ASN A 693 8.91 9.05 25.83
N ALA A 694 8.76 8.42 24.67
CA ALA A 694 9.77 7.53 24.10
C ALA A 694 11.04 8.27 23.67
N VAL A 695 10.89 9.44 23.04
CA VAL A 695 12.00 10.34 22.70
C VAL A 695 12.78 10.73 23.96
N ASN A 696 12.08 11.10 25.03
CA ASN A 696 12.70 11.49 26.30
C ASN A 696 13.45 10.31 26.96
N ASN A 697 12.90 9.09 26.92
CA ASN A 697 13.60 7.90 27.43
C ASN A 697 14.93 7.67 26.70
N ILE A 698 15.01 7.94 25.40
CA ILE A 698 16.28 7.83 24.67
C ILE A 698 17.30 8.82 25.24
N VAL A 699 16.92 10.10 25.37
CA VAL A 699 17.85 11.15 25.81
C VAL A 699 18.28 10.95 27.26
N THR A 700 17.36 10.55 28.14
CA THR A 700 17.60 10.52 29.60
C THR A 700 18.09 9.18 30.13
N ILE A 701 17.74 8.06 29.48
CA ILE A 701 18.04 6.71 29.99
C ILE A 701 18.99 5.97 29.05
N ILE A 702 18.70 5.94 27.74
CA ILE A 702 19.45 5.12 26.78
C ILE A 702 20.78 5.77 26.41
N ALA A 703 20.77 7.04 26.02
CA ALA A 703 21.94 7.75 25.51
C ALA A 703 23.15 7.75 26.47
N PRO A 704 22.97 7.92 27.80
CA PRO A 704 24.07 7.82 28.77
C PRO A 704 24.83 6.49 28.75
N GLN A 705 24.21 5.40 28.27
CA GLN A 705 24.85 4.09 28.20
C GLN A 705 25.81 3.94 27.02
N PHE A 706 25.72 4.81 26.01
CA PHE A 706 26.48 4.71 24.77
C PHE A 706 27.44 5.89 24.58
N ILE A 707 27.06 7.10 24.99
CA ILE A 707 27.90 8.30 24.85
C ILE A 707 29.22 8.12 25.60
N GLY A 708 30.32 8.52 24.97
CA GLY A 708 31.68 8.41 25.52
C GLY A 708 32.35 7.05 25.30
N LYS A 709 31.62 6.03 24.82
CA LYS A 709 32.19 4.72 24.49
C LYS A 709 32.69 4.67 23.05
N LYS A 710 33.74 3.89 22.82
CA LYS A 710 34.20 3.64 21.45
C LYS A 710 33.18 2.80 20.72
N VAL A 711 32.93 3.12 19.45
CA VAL A 711 31.98 2.32 18.67
C VAL A 711 32.47 0.87 18.51
N SER A 712 33.80 0.67 18.45
CA SER A 712 34.43 -0.66 18.35
C SER A 712 34.21 -1.57 19.57
N GLU A 713 33.73 -1.04 20.69
CA GLU A 713 33.28 -1.84 21.84
C GLU A 713 32.00 -2.63 21.53
N PHE A 714 31.17 -2.15 20.60
CA PHE A 714 29.92 -2.78 20.21
C PHE A 714 30.14 -3.62 18.95
N ARG A 715 30.40 -4.91 19.13
CA ARG A 715 30.75 -5.81 18.02
C ARG A 715 29.56 -6.48 17.34
N SER A 716 28.43 -6.55 18.04
CA SER A 716 27.25 -7.27 17.60
C SER A 716 25.96 -6.53 17.94
N ILE A 717 24.91 -6.79 17.16
CA ILE A 717 23.57 -6.28 17.41
C ILE A 717 23.02 -6.90 18.70
N SER A 718 23.29 -8.18 18.92
CA SER A 718 22.92 -8.91 20.14
C SER A 718 23.45 -8.24 21.42
N MET A 719 24.67 -7.67 21.36
CA MET A 719 25.25 -6.94 22.50
C MET A 719 24.52 -5.62 22.77
N ILE A 720 24.18 -4.87 21.72
CA ILE A 720 23.41 -3.62 21.84
C ILE A 720 22.03 -3.91 22.41
N ASP A 721 21.32 -4.88 21.84
CA ASP A 721 19.96 -5.21 22.25
C ASP A 721 19.91 -5.74 23.68
N LYS A 722 20.94 -6.48 24.12
CA LYS A 722 21.07 -6.90 25.53
C LYS A 722 21.20 -5.72 26.49
N ILE A 723 21.92 -4.66 26.11
CA ILE A 723 21.99 -3.43 26.91
C ILE A 723 20.61 -2.78 26.97
N LEU A 724 19.93 -2.63 25.83
CA LEU A 724 18.60 -2.01 25.75
C LEU A 724 17.54 -2.78 26.55
N LEU A 725 17.53 -4.10 26.46
CA LEU A 725 16.60 -4.95 27.20
C LEU A 725 16.90 -4.96 28.72
N ASN A 726 18.17 -4.85 29.12
CA ASN A 726 18.50 -4.66 30.54
C ASN A 726 18.02 -3.29 31.06
N LEU A 727 18.16 -2.22 30.27
CA LEU A 727 17.61 -0.92 30.63
C LEU A 727 16.09 -0.95 30.73
N GLU A 728 15.41 -1.70 29.86
CA GLU A 728 13.95 -1.92 29.94
C GLU A 728 13.57 -2.53 31.29
N LYS A 729 14.28 -3.60 31.69
CA LYS A 729 14.10 -4.25 32.99
C LYS A 729 14.37 -3.31 34.16
N GLU A 730 15.49 -2.59 34.14
CA GLU A 730 15.86 -1.64 35.20
C GLU A 730 14.85 -0.49 35.32
N THR A 731 14.35 0.00 34.18
CA THR A 731 13.32 1.04 34.13
C THR A 731 12.00 0.52 34.70
N ALA A 732 11.62 -0.72 34.39
CA ALA A 732 10.43 -1.34 34.96
C ALA A 732 10.52 -1.48 36.49
N ILE A 733 11.69 -1.84 37.02
CA ILE A 733 11.96 -1.90 38.46
C ILE A 733 11.87 -0.50 39.09
N ALA A 734 12.50 0.50 38.47
CA ALA A 734 12.48 1.88 38.96
C ALA A 734 11.06 2.47 38.99
N ARG A 735 10.20 2.06 38.06
CA ARG A 735 8.77 2.45 38.00
C ARG A 735 7.86 1.62 38.90
N GLY A 736 8.38 0.64 39.64
CA GLY A 736 7.58 -0.25 40.49
C GLY A 736 6.67 -1.22 39.70
N LYS A 737 6.94 -1.38 38.40
CA LYS A 737 6.19 -2.31 37.54
C LYS A 737 6.66 -3.74 37.71
N LEU A 738 7.96 -3.93 37.99
CA LEU A 738 8.61 -5.22 38.19
C LEU A 738 9.31 -5.26 39.56
N ALA A 739 9.16 -6.34 40.32
CA ALA A 739 9.89 -6.53 41.57
C ALA A 739 11.36 -6.91 41.30
N LYS A 740 12.29 -6.51 42.17
CA LYS A 740 13.71 -6.93 42.05
C LYS A 740 13.89 -8.44 42.15
N SER A 741 12.99 -9.12 42.86
CA SER A 741 12.96 -10.58 43.05
C SER A 741 11.92 -11.25 42.16
N ALA A 742 11.46 -10.60 41.08
CA ALA A 742 10.47 -11.18 40.18
C ALA A 742 11.00 -12.49 39.56
N PRO A 743 10.13 -13.50 39.33
CA PRO A 743 10.49 -14.70 38.61
C PRO A 743 11.01 -14.39 37.20
N GLN A 744 11.88 -15.26 36.66
CA GLN A 744 12.48 -15.06 35.33
C GLN A 744 11.43 -14.91 34.21
N GLU A 745 10.32 -15.62 34.29
CA GLU A 745 9.24 -15.53 33.31
C GLU A 745 8.60 -14.12 33.28
N GLU A 746 8.33 -13.54 34.44
CA GLU A 746 7.79 -12.18 34.57
C GLU A 746 8.79 -11.14 34.04
N ILE A 747 10.09 -11.33 34.32
CA ILE A 747 11.16 -10.48 33.78
C ILE A 747 11.17 -10.53 32.24
N ILE A 748 11.12 -11.73 31.67
CA ILE A 748 11.11 -11.92 30.22
C ILE A 748 9.87 -11.28 29.59
N GLU A 749 8.69 -11.45 30.20
CA GLU A 749 7.44 -10.88 29.69
C GLU A 749 7.53 -9.34 29.62
N VAL A 750 7.99 -8.70 30.70
CA VAL A 750 8.18 -7.24 30.74
C VAL A 750 9.19 -6.78 29.68
N MET A 751 10.33 -7.46 29.56
CA MET A 751 11.36 -7.15 28.55
C MET A 751 10.89 -7.39 27.11
N GLN A 752 10.01 -8.36 26.87
CA GLN A 752 9.42 -8.60 25.55
C GLN A 752 8.42 -7.50 25.18
N ARG A 753 7.61 -7.05 26.15
CA ARG A 753 6.59 -6.00 25.94
C ARG A 753 7.19 -4.62 25.70
N LYS A 754 8.38 -4.30 26.23
CA LYS A 754 9.10 -3.04 25.97
C LYS A 754 8.28 -1.78 26.28
N GLY A 755 7.35 -1.90 27.24
CA GLY A 755 6.39 -0.85 27.56
C GLY A 755 6.98 0.31 28.37
N ASN A 756 8.19 0.17 28.92
CA ASN A 756 8.77 1.19 29.78
C ASN A 756 9.61 2.20 28.99
N LEU A 757 10.63 1.74 28.27
CA LEU A 757 11.39 2.59 27.36
C LEU A 757 10.58 2.91 26.09
N GLY A 758 9.74 1.97 25.66
CA GLY A 758 9.00 2.00 24.41
C GLY A 758 9.74 1.22 23.32
N MET A 759 9.03 0.32 22.64
CA MET A 759 9.57 -0.41 21.49
C MET A 759 10.10 0.54 20.40
N ASN A 760 9.38 1.63 20.15
CA ASN A 760 9.77 2.68 19.20
C ASN A 760 11.10 3.34 19.59
N ALA A 761 11.42 3.48 20.87
CA ALA A 761 12.73 3.93 21.31
C ALA A 761 13.80 2.85 21.12
N ILE A 762 13.55 1.64 21.62
CA ILE A 762 14.51 0.53 21.61
C ILE A 762 14.90 0.16 20.18
N LEU A 763 13.92 -0.10 19.31
CA LEU A 763 14.19 -0.55 17.95
C LEU A 763 14.85 0.55 17.10
N SER A 764 14.51 1.84 17.30
CA SER A 764 15.18 2.95 16.59
C SER A 764 16.66 3.07 16.97
N VAL A 765 16.99 2.87 18.26
CA VAL A 765 18.39 2.86 18.73
C VAL A 765 19.12 1.61 18.24
N SER A 766 18.50 0.43 18.35
CA SER A 766 19.02 -0.84 17.83
C SER A 766 19.40 -0.73 16.35
N LEU A 767 18.52 -0.15 15.54
CA LEU A 767 18.73 0.07 14.11
C LEU A 767 19.86 1.06 13.82
N ALA A 768 19.85 2.24 14.47
CA ALA A 768 20.88 3.26 14.26
C ALA A 768 22.27 2.77 14.68
N MET A 769 22.35 2.07 15.82
CA MET A 769 23.59 1.44 16.29
C MET A 769 24.04 0.33 15.35
N GLY A 770 23.12 -0.54 14.90
CA GLY A 770 23.40 -1.59 13.92
C GLY A 770 24.05 -1.05 12.64
N ARG A 771 23.52 0.06 12.09
CA ARG A 771 24.11 0.77 10.94
C ARG A 771 25.48 1.36 11.26
N MET A 772 25.67 1.90 12.46
CA MET A 772 26.96 2.45 12.89
C MET A 772 28.04 1.37 12.96
N ILE A 773 27.74 0.24 13.59
CA ILE A 773 28.71 -0.84 13.73
C ILE A 773 28.96 -1.53 12.39
N SER A 774 27.95 -1.69 11.52
CA SER A 774 28.16 -2.25 10.18
C SER A 774 29.08 -1.35 9.36
N HIS A 775 28.85 -0.04 9.38
CA HIS A 775 29.65 0.93 8.63
C HIS A 775 31.12 0.94 9.07
N ILE A 776 31.40 0.93 10.38
CA ILE A 776 32.77 0.84 10.90
C ILE A 776 33.44 -0.48 10.51
N GLN A 777 32.68 -1.57 10.40
CA GLN A 777 33.17 -2.84 9.90
C GLN A 777 33.35 -2.89 8.37
N GLY A 778 33.01 -1.81 7.65
CA GLY A 778 33.04 -1.75 6.19
C GLY A 778 31.97 -2.60 5.52
N LYS A 779 30.79 -2.70 6.16
CA LYS A 779 29.65 -3.53 5.75
C LYS A 779 28.38 -2.71 5.68
N GLU A 780 27.45 -3.16 4.85
CA GLU A 780 26.05 -2.76 4.90
C GLU A 780 25.32 -3.49 6.04
N LEU A 781 24.18 -2.94 6.48
CA LEU A 781 23.40 -3.50 7.60
C LEU A 781 22.96 -4.94 7.33
N TRP A 782 22.48 -5.25 6.12
CA TRP A 782 22.04 -6.61 5.77
C TRP A 782 23.16 -7.66 5.92
N GLN A 783 24.42 -7.27 5.69
CA GLN A 783 25.57 -8.19 5.84
C GLN A 783 25.78 -8.53 7.31
N LEU A 784 25.76 -7.51 8.17
CA LEU A 784 25.89 -7.70 9.62
C LEU A 784 24.76 -8.57 10.17
N LEU A 785 23.51 -8.29 9.78
CA LEU A 785 22.34 -9.09 10.17
C LEU A 785 22.49 -10.55 9.74
N ARG A 786 22.93 -10.79 8.49
CA ARG A 786 23.17 -12.15 7.98
C ARG A 786 24.27 -12.87 8.78
N GLU A 787 25.36 -12.18 9.08
CA GLU A 787 26.46 -12.76 9.87
C GLU A 787 26.01 -13.14 11.28
N GLU A 788 25.20 -12.32 11.94
CA GLU A 788 24.60 -12.62 13.25
C GLU A 788 23.72 -13.87 13.18
N MET A 789 22.87 -13.97 12.15
CA MET A 789 22.03 -15.16 11.93
C MET A 789 22.90 -16.42 11.73
N LYS A 790 23.94 -16.34 10.89
CA LYS A 790 24.86 -17.47 10.65
C LYS A 790 25.57 -17.88 11.93
N GLN A 791 26.05 -16.91 12.70
CA GLN A 791 26.74 -17.17 13.98
C GLN A 791 25.79 -17.83 14.98
N LEU A 792 24.56 -17.36 15.09
CA LEU A 792 23.56 -17.91 16.00
C LEU A 792 23.17 -19.34 15.60
N MET A 793 22.91 -19.59 14.31
CA MET A 793 22.66 -20.95 13.80
C MET A 793 23.83 -21.88 14.11
N ALA A 794 25.06 -21.46 13.85
CA ALA A 794 26.25 -22.26 14.12
C ALA A 794 26.39 -22.62 15.61
N LYS A 795 26.17 -21.67 16.52
CA LYS A 795 26.16 -21.92 17.98
C LYS A 795 25.10 -22.95 18.37
N VAL A 796 23.86 -22.79 17.89
CA VAL A 796 22.76 -23.71 18.17
C VAL A 796 23.02 -25.12 17.63
N ILE A 797 23.59 -25.23 16.42
CA ILE A 797 23.99 -26.51 15.84
C ILE A 797 25.02 -27.21 16.72
N VAL A 798 26.07 -26.49 17.15
CA VAL A 798 27.12 -27.04 18.02
C VAL A 798 26.56 -27.48 19.36
N ALA A 799 25.72 -26.66 19.99
CA ALA A 799 25.11 -26.98 21.28
C ALA A 799 24.18 -28.22 21.22
N ASN A 800 23.63 -28.55 20.05
CA ASN A 800 22.61 -29.59 19.90
C ASN A 800 23.05 -30.79 19.05
N GLY A 801 24.35 -31.04 18.92
CA GLY A 801 24.86 -32.27 18.28
C GLY A 801 26.04 -32.06 17.33
N GLY A 802 26.36 -30.80 17.00
CA GLY A 802 27.57 -30.43 16.27
C GLY A 802 27.72 -31.18 14.95
N TRP A 803 28.82 -31.91 14.78
CA TRP A 803 29.12 -32.62 13.54
C TRP A 803 28.11 -33.74 13.21
N GLU A 804 27.63 -34.48 14.22
CA GLU A 804 26.79 -35.67 14.01
C GLU A 804 25.45 -35.35 13.36
N ILE A 805 24.94 -34.13 13.55
CA ILE A 805 23.64 -33.70 13.03
C ILE A 805 23.72 -33.09 11.62
N ILE A 806 24.92 -32.71 11.19
CA ILE A 806 25.14 -31.97 9.94
C ILE A 806 25.95 -32.75 8.89
N LYS A 807 26.62 -33.85 9.26
CA LYS A 807 27.51 -34.62 8.38
C LYS A 807 26.90 -35.03 7.04
N ASP A 808 25.58 -35.24 6.99
CA ASP A 808 24.86 -35.65 5.78
C ASP A 808 24.38 -34.46 4.93
N ILE A 809 24.45 -33.23 5.44
CA ILE A 809 24.06 -32.00 4.75
C ILE A 809 25.29 -31.26 4.22
N VAL A 810 26.41 -31.32 4.96
CA VAL A 810 27.64 -30.61 4.62
C VAL A 810 28.22 -31.16 3.31
N PRO A 811 28.56 -30.29 2.32
CA PRO A 811 29.19 -30.73 1.08
C PRO A 811 30.50 -31.49 1.34
N LYS A 812 30.74 -32.57 0.60
CA LYS A 812 31.89 -33.49 0.81
C LYS A 812 33.23 -32.75 0.81
N GLU A 813 33.37 -31.75 -0.06
CA GLU A 813 34.55 -30.88 -0.18
C GLU A 813 34.81 -30.00 1.04
N LYS A 814 33.79 -29.71 1.86
CA LYS A 814 33.91 -28.92 3.10
C LYS A 814 34.15 -29.80 4.33
N VAL A 815 33.88 -31.10 4.27
CA VAL A 815 34.00 -32.03 5.41
C VAL A 815 35.42 -32.03 5.98
N SER A 816 36.42 -32.24 5.13
CA SER A 816 37.82 -32.31 5.57
C SER A 816 38.31 -30.99 6.16
N VAL A 817 37.89 -29.86 5.59
CA VAL A 817 38.21 -28.52 6.10
C VAL A 817 37.61 -28.30 7.48
N ILE A 818 36.34 -28.66 7.67
CA ILE A 818 35.64 -28.48 8.96
C ILE A 818 36.25 -29.39 10.05
N GLN A 819 36.54 -30.64 9.72
CA GLN A 819 37.07 -31.61 10.69
C GLN A 819 38.53 -31.36 11.06
N SER A 820 39.33 -30.76 10.17
CA SER A 820 40.75 -30.46 10.42
C SER A 820 41.00 -29.06 10.99
N ALA A 821 39.96 -28.23 11.09
CA ALA A 821 40.07 -26.87 11.61
C ALA A 821 40.46 -26.89 13.11
N LYS A 822 41.46 -26.07 13.46
CA LYS A 822 41.89 -25.87 14.85
C LYS A 822 41.02 -24.86 15.62
N GLU A 823 40.17 -24.13 14.90
CA GLU A 823 39.26 -23.13 15.46
C GLU A 823 38.02 -23.80 16.10
N ASN A 824 37.27 -23.04 16.91
CA ASN A 824 36.00 -23.50 17.46
C ASN A 824 35.02 -23.86 16.32
N LEU A 825 34.36 -25.02 16.41
CA LEU A 825 33.45 -25.53 15.38
C LEU A 825 32.38 -24.50 14.96
N ALA A 826 31.82 -23.70 15.88
CA ALA A 826 30.82 -22.70 15.51
C ALA A 826 31.39 -21.63 14.56
N THR A 827 32.62 -21.16 14.81
CA THR A 827 33.33 -20.21 13.94
C THR A 827 33.58 -20.83 12.57
N VAL A 828 34.01 -22.09 12.54
CA VAL A 828 34.29 -22.83 11.31
C VAL A 828 33.01 -23.01 10.49
N LEU A 829 31.92 -23.43 11.11
CA LEU A 829 30.62 -23.58 10.44
C LEU A 829 30.10 -22.24 9.89
N GLN A 830 30.21 -21.15 10.66
CA GLN A 830 29.82 -19.82 10.21
C GLN A 830 30.61 -19.38 8.96
N LYS A 831 31.91 -19.66 8.91
CA LYS A 831 32.79 -19.25 7.81
C LYS A 831 32.67 -20.13 6.57
N GLU A 832 32.59 -21.45 6.77
CA GLU A 832 32.69 -22.42 5.68
C GLU A 832 31.35 -22.82 5.06
N LEU A 833 30.24 -22.65 5.79
CA LEU A 833 28.91 -22.98 5.30
C LEU A 833 28.15 -21.74 4.86
N THR A 834 27.37 -21.89 3.78
CA THR A 834 26.48 -20.84 3.28
C THR A 834 25.26 -20.70 4.19
N PHE A 835 24.56 -19.56 4.10
CA PHE A 835 23.32 -19.32 4.84
C PHE A 835 22.29 -20.43 4.61
N ASP A 836 22.05 -20.81 3.35
CA ASP A 836 21.09 -21.86 2.99
C ASP A 836 21.45 -23.23 3.59
N ILE A 837 22.74 -23.56 3.68
CA ILE A 837 23.20 -24.82 4.30
C ILE A 837 22.96 -24.77 5.81
N LEU A 838 23.28 -23.65 6.48
CA LEU A 838 23.05 -23.48 7.91
C LEU A 838 21.56 -23.58 8.27
N VAL A 839 20.67 -23.05 7.43
CA VAL A 839 19.21 -23.23 7.61
C VAL A 839 18.80 -24.70 7.57
N LYS A 840 19.32 -25.48 6.60
CA LYS A 840 19.05 -26.94 6.55
C LYS A 840 19.59 -27.66 7.78
N CYS A 841 20.77 -27.29 8.26
CA CYS A 841 21.33 -27.82 9.50
C CYS A 841 20.44 -27.47 10.71
N LEU A 842 19.91 -26.24 10.79
CA LEU A 842 18.98 -25.81 11.83
C LEU A 842 17.67 -26.64 11.80
N GLN A 843 17.16 -26.97 10.62
CA GLN A 843 15.99 -27.85 10.48
C GLN A 843 16.25 -29.28 11.00
N ASN A 844 17.47 -29.79 10.86
CA ASN A 844 17.85 -31.05 11.48
C ASN A 844 17.95 -30.94 13.01
N VAL A 845 18.48 -29.83 13.52
CA VAL A 845 18.47 -29.52 14.96
C VAL A 845 17.05 -29.51 15.49
N GLU A 846 16.13 -28.86 14.81
CA GLU A 846 14.73 -28.84 15.22
C GLU A 846 14.10 -30.24 15.27
N LYS A 847 14.31 -31.07 14.24
CA LYS A 847 13.85 -32.47 14.27
C LYS A 847 14.36 -33.25 15.47
N LYS A 848 15.58 -32.94 15.95
CA LYS A 848 16.14 -33.54 17.17
C LYS A 848 15.50 -32.95 18.43
N LEU A 849 15.43 -31.63 18.56
CA LEU A 849 14.82 -30.96 19.72
C LEU A 849 13.37 -31.40 19.92
N LYS A 850 12.60 -31.53 18.84
CA LYS A 850 11.24 -32.05 18.87
C LYS A 850 11.15 -33.48 19.45
N LYS A 851 12.11 -34.36 19.14
CA LYS A 851 12.20 -35.71 19.74
C LYS A 851 12.55 -35.68 21.22
N GLU A 852 13.26 -34.64 21.67
CA GLU A 852 13.63 -34.39 23.06
C GLU A 852 12.58 -33.58 23.83
N ASN A 853 11.43 -33.27 23.20
CA ASN A 853 10.39 -32.38 23.75
C ASN A 853 10.92 -31.00 24.18
N LYS A 854 11.92 -30.48 23.45
CA LYS A 854 12.48 -29.13 23.62
C LYS A 854 12.00 -28.22 22.50
N LYS A 855 11.98 -26.91 22.76
CA LYS A 855 11.55 -25.90 21.78
C LYS A 855 12.75 -25.22 21.12
N LEU A 856 12.69 -25.00 19.82
CA LEU A 856 13.76 -24.37 19.05
C LEU A 856 13.99 -22.92 19.48
N TYR A 857 12.92 -22.16 19.73
CA TYR A 857 13.01 -20.76 20.15
C TYR A 857 13.79 -20.60 21.46
N GLN A 858 13.64 -21.57 22.39
CA GLN A 858 14.39 -21.58 23.66
C GLN A 858 15.87 -21.82 23.41
N ALA A 859 16.22 -22.79 22.56
CA ALA A 859 17.60 -23.08 22.20
C ALA A 859 18.27 -21.87 21.49
N LEU A 860 17.55 -21.18 20.61
CA LEU A 860 18.03 -19.95 19.97
C LEU A 860 18.24 -18.82 20.99
N ARG A 861 17.28 -18.57 21.88
CA ARG A 861 17.40 -17.54 22.92
C ARG A 861 18.57 -17.80 23.87
N GLU A 862 18.78 -19.06 24.26
CA GLU A 862 19.90 -19.47 25.12
C GLU A 862 21.26 -19.12 24.47
N GLN A 863 21.43 -19.43 23.19
CA GLN A 863 22.68 -19.17 22.47
C GLN A 863 22.87 -17.69 22.07
N ALA A 864 21.78 -16.95 21.92
CA ALA A 864 21.82 -15.50 21.70
C ALA A 864 22.09 -14.71 23.00
N GLN A 865 21.85 -15.32 24.17
CA GLN A 865 22.11 -14.74 25.50
C GLN A 865 21.41 -13.39 25.75
N ILE A 866 20.18 -13.25 25.24
CA ILE A 866 19.42 -11.99 25.29
C ILE A 866 18.55 -11.86 26.56
N TYR A 867 18.39 -12.94 27.35
CA TYR A 867 17.66 -12.97 28.63
C TYR A 867 18.47 -13.60 29.74
#